data_AF-A0A518LMD7-F1
#
_entry.id   AF-A0A518LMD7-F1
#
_cell.length_a   1.000
_cell.length_b   1.000
_cell.length_c   1.000
_cell.angle_alpha   90.00
_cell.angle_beta   90.00
_cell.angle_gamma   90.00
#
_symmetry.space_group_name_H-M   'P 1'
#
loop_
_entity.id
_entity.type
_entity.pdbx_description
1 polymer ?
#
loop_
_entity_poly.entity_id
_entity_poly.type
_entity_poly.pdbx_seq_one_letter_code
_entity_poly.pdbx_strand_id
1 'polypeptide(L)'
;MNPDADNTVESSSVLDGYLARYPHLLDRIIRQLQVALHEKGAISIDEMYEKARGEQVESGTGNPNVAEAPRGDEAERTAVNRLTRWYAGQHLSAREIDDLVNLALKREEADKLRAIVSLSAVSFRLLSDAVRRFCALPEGESHLQPDEAMGIRVGLIRHLISDQLEFIGIAKWHLRIRDFGEIVPRLIGDEAGMGRIGGKAAGMFLAHRILTRGPEPSGREREKDARIQQAVADCAGIAIPESYYLRSDVIEDFIKLNDLGEYQNQKYKTAEEIRKDYRLIKQVFRNGKFPVRVVEQLRRLLEEIGHHPVIVRSSSLLEDRFGTAFSGKYASFFLGNQGSLEKRLAALLGAIAEVFASALGPDPLLYRREHDLLDYEEDMAVLIQKVVGQRFGPYFAPAFAGVAFSRNEYRWSPRIRREDGLMRIVMGLGTRAVDRVASEFPRMVALGMPTLRHESSIPEITRRSQRTIDVINLSKNRLESVSFEDVYRQEGKFGLLDRIVSISQDGMLVPPTGTYIDTPASQLVVTFDKLMSEGVFSEQMRGLLRRLELAYGVPVDVEFAHDGERLYLLQCRTLSQLAEMEEVTIPADVPEERTIFSANRFVRSGIVDGIEYVIYVDPRDYDRLDSNEKRVHVARVIGALNERLRDRRFILIGPGRWGSNDKRLGVPVSYADINRSKMLIEVARERDGYVPEVSFGTHFFQDLVEAGIAYLPLYPDDRRNRFNETFLSGSDNQLSSILPGEGEMGDVVRLIDVSVAAGGRHVRVVMDGRTDQALAFLAD
;
A
#
# COMPACT_ATOMS: atom_id res chain seq x y z
N MET A 1 -4.36 -7.29 -65.19
CA MET A 1 -4.14 -6.21 -64.19
C MET A 1 -3.33 -6.82 -63.09
N ASN A 2 -2.10 -6.34 -62.91
CA ASN A 2 -1.09 -6.96 -62.06
C ASN A 2 -1.25 -6.40 -60.64
N PRO A 3 -1.61 -7.20 -59.62
CA PRO A 3 -1.84 -6.71 -58.25
C PRO A 3 -0.58 -6.09 -57.62
N ASP A 4 0.61 -6.43 -58.11
CA ASP A 4 1.88 -5.87 -57.62
C ASP A 4 2.12 -4.42 -58.08
N ALA A 5 1.54 -4.00 -59.22
CA ALA A 5 1.76 -2.64 -59.74
C ALA A 5 0.98 -1.56 -58.97
N ASP A 6 -0.22 -1.90 -58.49
CA ASP A 6 -1.05 -1.00 -57.67
C ASP A 6 -0.41 -0.74 -56.30
N ASN A 7 0.17 -1.78 -55.69
CA ASN A 7 0.78 -1.71 -54.37
C ASN A 7 2.06 -0.85 -54.34
N THR A 8 2.86 -0.85 -55.41
CA THR A 8 4.03 0.04 -55.59
C THR A 8 3.67 1.53 -55.70
N VAL A 9 2.59 1.86 -56.41
CA VAL A 9 2.16 3.26 -56.60
C VAL A 9 1.58 3.83 -55.31
N GLU A 10 0.82 3.02 -54.57
CA GLU A 10 0.27 3.37 -53.28
C GLU A 10 1.39 3.61 -52.23
N SER A 11 2.37 2.71 -52.16
CA SER A 11 3.48 2.78 -51.19
C SER A 11 4.38 4.01 -51.40
N SER A 12 4.70 4.35 -52.66
CA SER A 12 5.49 5.55 -52.98
C SER A 12 4.71 6.84 -52.67
N SER A 13 3.41 6.89 -52.97
CA SER A 13 2.54 8.03 -52.67
C SER A 13 2.42 8.31 -51.17
N VAL A 14 2.29 7.24 -50.37
CA VAL A 14 2.24 7.33 -48.90
C VAL A 14 3.56 7.89 -48.33
N LEU A 15 4.70 7.39 -48.80
CA LEU A 15 6.01 7.86 -48.35
C LEU A 15 6.23 9.36 -48.70
N ASP A 16 5.91 9.77 -49.93
CA ASP A 16 6.06 11.16 -50.36
C ASP A 16 5.12 12.10 -49.59
N GLY A 17 3.89 11.65 -49.29
CA GLY A 17 2.96 12.37 -48.42
C GLY A 17 3.52 12.60 -47.01
N TYR A 18 4.18 11.59 -46.44
CA TYR A 18 4.85 11.72 -45.14
C TYR A 18 6.05 12.66 -45.17
N LEU A 19 6.88 12.59 -46.21
CA LEU A 19 8.05 13.45 -46.35
C LEU A 19 7.67 14.92 -46.60
N ALA A 20 6.55 15.18 -47.29
CA ALA A 20 5.99 16.52 -47.42
C ALA A 20 5.47 17.07 -46.08
N ARG A 21 4.87 16.19 -45.25
CA ARG A 21 4.34 16.56 -43.93
C ARG A 21 5.42 16.74 -42.87
N TYR A 22 6.52 15.98 -42.95
CA TYR A 22 7.61 15.95 -41.97
C TYR A 22 8.99 16.14 -42.60
N PRO A 23 9.26 17.27 -43.28
CA PRO A 23 10.52 17.48 -44.01
C PRO A 23 11.76 17.48 -43.07
N HIS A 24 11.59 17.91 -41.82
CA HIS A 24 12.64 17.91 -40.81
C HIS A 24 13.06 16.50 -40.34
N LEU A 25 12.30 15.45 -40.67
CA LEU A 25 12.60 14.06 -40.32
C LEU A 25 13.16 13.24 -41.48
N LEU A 26 13.39 13.86 -42.64
CA LEU A 26 13.83 13.17 -43.86
C LEU A 26 15.00 12.21 -43.58
N ASP A 27 16.09 12.68 -43.00
CA ASP A 27 17.28 11.85 -42.75
C ASP A 27 17.01 10.70 -41.76
N ARG A 28 16.06 10.87 -40.83
CA ARG A 28 15.70 9.85 -39.85
C ARG A 28 14.82 8.78 -40.49
N ILE A 29 13.84 9.20 -41.30
CA ILE A 29 12.96 8.30 -42.07
C ILE A 29 13.79 7.48 -43.06
N ILE A 30 14.69 8.12 -43.82
CA ILE A 30 15.58 7.44 -44.77
C ILE A 30 16.43 6.39 -44.07
N ARG A 31 17.03 6.70 -42.91
CA ARG A 31 17.80 5.71 -42.13
C ARG A 31 16.95 4.53 -41.68
N GLN A 32 15.69 4.72 -41.28
CA GLN A 32 14.81 3.61 -40.93
C GLN A 32 14.49 2.72 -42.14
N LEU A 33 14.22 3.33 -43.29
CA LEU A 33 13.99 2.60 -44.53
C LEU A 33 15.23 1.79 -44.95
N GLN A 34 16.43 2.36 -44.83
CA GLN A 34 17.68 1.66 -45.12
C GLN A 34 17.90 0.42 -44.25
N VAL A 35 17.68 0.55 -42.94
CA VAL A 35 17.78 -0.58 -42.00
C VAL A 35 16.76 -1.66 -42.36
N ALA A 36 15.50 -1.29 -42.61
CA ALA A 36 14.46 -2.24 -42.97
C ALA A 36 14.73 -2.96 -44.31
N LEU A 37 15.23 -2.23 -45.31
CA LEU A 37 15.62 -2.79 -46.61
C LEU A 37 16.81 -3.76 -46.50
N HIS A 38 17.77 -3.44 -45.62
CA HIS A 38 18.91 -4.30 -45.33
C HIS A 38 18.48 -5.59 -44.62
N GLU A 39 17.63 -5.49 -43.59
CA GLU A 39 17.10 -6.65 -42.84
C GLU A 39 16.24 -7.57 -43.71
N LYS A 40 15.48 -7.01 -44.67
CA LYS A 40 14.74 -7.78 -45.67
C LYS A 40 15.62 -8.39 -46.77
N GLY A 41 16.90 -8.06 -46.82
CA GLY A 41 17.82 -8.51 -47.86
C GLY A 41 17.54 -7.93 -49.25
N ALA A 42 16.82 -6.80 -49.34
CA ALA A 42 16.50 -6.15 -50.62
C ALA A 42 17.72 -5.41 -51.20
N ILE A 43 18.51 -4.76 -50.34
CA ILE A 43 19.77 -4.11 -50.67
C ILE A 43 20.53 -3.83 -49.37
N SER A 44 21.84 -4.09 -49.33
CA SER A 44 22.62 -3.74 -48.16
C SER A 44 22.93 -2.25 -48.08
N ILE A 45 23.18 -1.75 -46.87
CA ILE A 45 23.54 -0.34 -46.68
C ILE A 45 24.81 -0.01 -47.50
N ASP A 46 25.83 -0.87 -47.44
CA ASP A 46 27.08 -0.67 -48.19
C ASP A 46 26.85 -0.66 -49.71
N GLU A 47 26.08 -1.61 -50.26
CA GLU A 47 25.72 -1.63 -51.69
C GLU A 47 24.91 -0.40 -52.11
N MET A 48 24.08 0.16 -51.21
CA MET A 48 23.31 1.37 -51.47
C MET A 48 24.22 2.60 -51.61
N TYR A 49 25.23 2.72 -50.74
CA TYR A 49 26.23 3.78 -50.83
C TYR A 49 27.17 3.58 -52.04
N GLU A 50 27.56 2.34 -52.35
CA GLU A 50 28.36 2.04 -53.55
C GLU A 50 27.62 2.40 -54.85
N LYS A 51 26.33 2.07 -54.97
CA LYS A 51 25.51 2.48 -56.13
C LYS A 51 25.36 3.98 -56.23
N ALA A 52 25.16 4.68 -55.11
CA ALA A 52 25.07 6.14 -55.10
C ALA A 52 26.39 6.80 -55.54
N ARG A 53 27.54 6.23 -55.17
CA ARG A 53 28.87 6.68 -55.63
C ARG A 53 29.12 6.34 -57.09
N GLY A 54 28.68 5.16 -57.55
CA GLY A 54 28.77 4.74 -58.96
C GLY A 54 28.03 5.69 -59.91
N GLU A 55 26.92 6.30 -59.47
CA GLU A 55 26.19 7.33 -60.22
C GLU A 55 26.95 8.68 -60.31
N GLN A 56 27.97 8.91 -59.49
CA GLN A 56 28.76 10.16 -59.49
C GLN A 56 30.02 10.09 -60.36
N VAL A 57 30.48 8.90 -60.77
CA VAL A 57 31.75 8.70 -61.50
C VAL A 57 31.73 9.30 -62.92
N GLU A 58 30.57 9.72 -63.44
CA GLU A 58 30.49 10.40 -64.74
C GLU A 58 30.83 11.90 -64.69
N SER A 59 31.01 12.54 -63.51
CA SER A 59 31.33 13.97 -63.45
C SER A 59 32.34 14.35 -62.35
N GLY A 60 33.63 14.10 -62.58
CA GLY A 60 34.68 14.83 -61.86
C GLY A 60 36.10 14.25 -61.97
N THR A 61 36.97 14.90 -62.75
CA THR A 61 38.44 14.72 -62.66
C THR A 61 38.96 15.42 -61.39
N GLY A 62 39.31 14.65 -60.35
CA GLY A 62 39.79 15.17 -59.06
C GLY A 62 41.31 15.41 -58.97
N ASN A 63 41.70 16.49 -58.29
CA ASN A 63 43.07 16.95 -58.02
C ASN A 63 43.72 16.17 -56.86
N PRO A 64 44.94 15.61 -57.00
CA PRO A 64 45.57 14.73 -56.00
C PRO A 64 46.06 15.39 -54.70
N ASN A 65 45.93 16.72 -54.54
CA ASN A 65 46.42 17.47 -53.37
C ASN A 65 45.31 18.09 -52.51
N VAL A 66 44.06 17.65 -52.66
CA VAL A 66 42.96 18.00 -51.73
C VAL A 66 42.59 16.74 -50.97
N ALA A 67 42.70 16.78 -49.64
CA ALA A 67 42.18 15.69 -48.81
C ALA A 67 40.67 15.62 -49.01
N GLU A 68 40.17 14.51 -49.56
CA GLU A 68 38.74 14.22 -49.58
C GLU A 68 38.24 14.24 -48.13
N ALA A 69 37.29 15.13 -47.83
CA ALA A 69 36.60 15.09 -46.56
C ALA A 69 35.93 13.71 -46.43
N PRO A 70 36.20 12.94 -45.37
CA PRO A 70 35.52 11.67 -45.19
C PRO A 70 34.07 11.98 -44.84
N ARG A 71 33.17 11.69 -45.79
CA ARG A 71 31.68 11.67 -45.72
C ARG A 71 30.97 12.96 -46.19
N GLY A 72 30.13 12.77 -47.21
CA GLY A 72 28.90 13.55 -47.38
C GLY A 72 28.98 14.70 -48.36
N ASP A 73 29.19 14.39 -49.64
CA ASP A 73 28.82 15.35 -50.69
C ASP A 73 27.29 15.47 -50.72
N GLU A 74 26.76 16.68 -50.84
CA GLU A 74 25.29 16.92 -50.85
C GLU A 74 24.61 16.15 -51.99
N ALA A 75 25.36 15.96 -53.09
CA ALA A 75 25.01 15.11 -54.21
C ALA A 75 24.93 13.60 -53.84
N GLU A 76 25.89 13.08 -53.07
CA GLU A 76 25.89 11.66 -52.61
C GLU A 76 24.68 11.40 -51.71
N ARG A 77 24.39 12.32 -50.78
CA ARG A 77 23.19 12.25 -49.92
C ARG A 77 21.90 12.27 -50.72
N THR A 78 21.83 13.10 -51.75
CA THR A 78 20.65 13.19 -52.61
C THR A 78 20.45 11.90 -53.42
N ALA A 79 21.53 11.33 -53.96
CA ALA A 79 21.50 10.05 -54.66
C ALA A 79 21.07 8.90 -53.74
N VAL A 80 21.64 8.81 -52.53
CA VAL A 80 21.26 7.83 -51.52
C VAL A 80 19.79 7.96 -51.14
N ASN A 81 19.31 9.18 -50.84
CA ASN A 81 17.91 9.43 -50.50
C ASN A 81 16.95 8.97 -51.63
N ARG A 82 17.29 9.28 -52.89
CA ARG A 82 16.51 8.88 -54.06
C ARG A 82 16.47 7.36 -54.21
N LEU A 83 17.62 6.69 -54.11
CA LEU A 83 17.74 5.24 -54.18
C LEU A 83 16.97 4.55 -53.05
N THR A 84 17.09 5.03 -51.81
CA THR A 84 16.34 4.48 -50.67
C THR A 84 14.83 4.57 -50.90
N ARG A 85 14.31 5.71 -51.39
CA ARG A 85 12.87 5.86 -51.68
C ARG A 85 12.41 4.90 -52.78
N TRP A 86 13.19 4.76 -53.84
CA TRP A 86 12.88 3.85 -54.93
C TRP A 86 12.82 2.39 -54.45
N TYR A 87 13.83 1.93 -53.71
CA TYR A 87 13.84 0.58 -53.14
C TYR A 87 12.72 0.37 -52.11
N ALA A 88 12.43 1.38 -51.28
CA ALA A 88 11.33 1.32 -50.33
C ALA A 88 9.98 1.13 -51.02
N GLY A 89 9.69 1.87 -52.09
CA GLY A 89 8.44 1.74 -52.84
C GLY A 89 8.24 0.38 -53.52
N GLN A 90 9.33 -0.34 -53.82
CA GLN A 90 9.30 -1.66 -54.49
C GLN A 90 9.24 -2.84 -53.51
N HIS A 91 9.82 -2.69 -52.32
CA HIS A 91 10.05 -3.81 -51.39
C HIS A 91 9.32 -3.68 -50.04
N LEU A 92 8.70 -2.54 -49.77
CA LEU A 92 7.91 -2.29 -48.56
C LEU A 92 6.47 -1.96 -48.94
N SER A 93 5.53 -2.54 -48.20
CA SER A 93 4.11 -2.20 -48.30
C SER A 93 3.81 -0.84 -47.68
N ALA A 94 2.68 -0.22 -48.07
CA ALA A 94 2.22 1.05 -47.49
C ALA A 94 2.11 1.01 -45.96
N ARG A 95 1.70 -0.14 -45.39
CA ARG A 95 1.64 -0.36 -43.93
C ARG A 95 3.02 -0.38 -43.28
N GLU A 96 3.98 -1.07 -43.89
CA GLU A 96 5.35 -1.11 -43.37
C GLU A 96 6.03 0.27 -43.43
N ILE A 97 5.76 1.05 -44.49
CA ILE A 97 6.21 2.44 -44.60
C ILE A 97 5.58 3.29 -43.49
N ASP A 98 4.27 3.14 -43.26
CA ASP A 98 3.56 3.81 -42.16
C ASP A 98 4.18 3.51 -40.80
N ASP A 99 4.44 2.23 -40.51
CA ASP A 99 5.04 1.79 -39.25
C ASP A 99 6.46 2.32 -39.04
N LEU A 100 7.28 2.38 -40.10
CA LEU A 100 8.64 2.93 -40.07
C LEU A 100 8.68 4.44 -39.90
N VAL A 101 7.77 5.17 -40.56
CA VAL A 101 7.63 6.62 -40.37
C VAL A 101 7.12 6.92 -38.97
N ASN A 102 6.13 6.16 -38.47
CA ASN A 102 5.64 6.27 -37.10
C ASN A 102 6.75 5.98 -36.08
N LEU A 103 7.64 5.01 -36.35
CA LEU A 103 8.81 4.73 -35.52
C LEU A 103 9.81 5.89 -35.52
N ALA A 104 10.07 6.50 -36.68
CA ALA A 104 10.94 7.66 -36.80
C ALA A 104 10.41 8.87 -36.00
N LEU A 105 9.09 9.13 -36.08
CA LEU A 105 8.39 10.15 -35.29
C LEU A 105 8.50 9.88 -33.78
N LYS A 106 8.23 8.63 -33.36
CA LYS A 106 8.35 8.19 -31.96
C LYS A 106 9.75 8.39 -31.43
N ARG A 107 10.79 8.01 -32.20
CA ARG A 107 12.19 8.20 -31.78
C ARG A 107 12.55 9.68 -31.68
N GLU A 108 12.08 10.52 -32.59
CA GLU A 108 12.33 11.96 -32.50
C GLU A 108 11.76 12.58 -31.22
N GLU A 109 10.48 12.33 -30.93
CA GLU A 109 9.86 12.85 -29.71
C GLU A 109 10.45 12.20 -28.46
N ALA A 110 10.87 10.93 -28.54
CA ALA A 110 11.60 10.26 -27.47
C ALA A 110 12.96 10.92 -27.19
N ASP A 111 13.72 11.31 -28.20
CA ASP A 111 15.01 11.98 -28.03
C ASP A 111 14.87 13.37 -27.41
N LYS A 112 13.87 14.14 -27.87
CA LYS A 112 13.52 15.44 -27.25
C LYS A 112 13.13 15.26 -25.79
N LEU A 113 12.28 14.27 -25.51
CA LEU A 113 11.85 13.97 -24.16
C LEU A 113 13.03 13.51 -23.29
N ARG A 114 13.93 12.66 -23.83
CA ARG A 114 15.15 12.22 -23.15
C ARG A 114 16.04 13.40 -22.78
N ALA A 115 16.26 14.34 -23.69
CA ALA A 115 17.05 15.54 -23.44
C ALA A 115 16.46 16.36 -22.28
N ILE A 116 15.13 16.51 -22.24
CA ILE A 116 14.42 17.23 -21.17
C ILE A 116 14.56 16.51 -19.83
N VAL A 117 14.22 15.22 -19.75
CA VAL A 117 14.20 14.50 -18.45
C VAL A 117 15.60 14.27 -17.86
N SER A 118 16.65 14.36 -18.69
CA SER A 118 18.04 14.23 -18.24
C SER A 118 18.53 15.46 -17.46
N LEU A 119 17.86 16.61 -17.60
CA LEU A 119 18.16 17.80 -16.82
C LEU A 119 17.88 17.55 -15.32
N SER A 120 18.66 18.21 -14.46
CA SER A 120 18.50 18.12 -13.00
C SER A 120 17.22 18.81 -12.51
N ALA A 121 16.87 19.93 -13.13
CA ALA A 121 15.68 20.72 -12.82
C ALA A 121 14.91 21.01 -14.11
N VAL A 122 13.60 20.73 -14.12
CA VAL A 122 12.72 20.88 -15.27
C VAL A 122 11.39 21.44 -14.81
N SER A 123 10.91 22.50 -15.46
CA SER A 123 9.59 23.04 -15.18
C SER A 123 8.50 22.06 -15.61
N PHE A 124 7.43 22.01 -14.82
CA PHE A 124 6.28 21.16 -15.13
C PHE A 124 5.72 21.42 -16.53
N ARG A 125 5.68 22.68 -16.98
CA ARG A 125 5.25 23.04 -18.34
C ARG A 125 6.03 22.28 -19.41
N LEU A 126 7.36 22.41 -19.40
CA LEU A 126 8.23 21.81 -20.41
C LEU A 126 8.07 20.29 -20.44
N LEU A 127 7.99 19.68 -19.25
CA LEU A 127 7.80 18.25 -19.10
C LEU A 127 6.43 17.79 -19.59
N SER A 128 5.36 18.50 -19.20
CA SER A 128 3.99 18.18 -19.58
C SER A 128 3.76 18.28 -21.08
N ASP A 129 4.31 19.31 -21.74
CA ASP A 129 4.20 19.50 -23.18
C ASP A 129 4.92 18.38 -23.93
N ALA A 130 6.10 17.96 -23.45
CA ALA A 130 6.85 16.87 -24.05
C ALA A 130 6.13 15.51 -23.92
N VAL A 131 5.57 15.21 -22.74
CA VAL A 131 4.76 14.00 -22.54
C VAL A 131 3.51 14.02 -23.44
N ARG A 132 2.81 15.16 -23.52
CA ARG A 132 1.62 15.29 -24.39
C ARG A 132 1.94 15.07 -25.86
N ARG A 133 3.04 15.65 -26.37
CA ARG A 133 3.48 15.42 -27.75
C ARG A 133 3.78 13.95 -28.02
N PHE A 134 4.48 13.28 -27.11
CA PHE A 134 4.76 11.86 -27.23
C PHE A 134 3.47 11.01 -27.21
N CYS A 135 2.55 11.29 -26.29
CA CYS A 135 1.29 10.55 -26.15
C CYS A 135 0.33 10.79 -27.32
N ALA A 136 0.42 11.93 -28.01
CA ALA A 136 -0.39 12.25 -29.19
C ALA A 136 -0.01 11.41 -30.43
N LEU A 137 1.18 10.79 -30.44
CA LEU A 137 1.58 9.89 -31.53
C LEU A 137 0.73 8.61 -31.52
N PRO A 138 0.51 7.95 -32.67
CA PRO A 138 -0.16 6.64 -32.72
C PRO A 138 0.58 5.58 -31.91
N GLU A 139 -0.15 4.63 -31.30
CA GLU A 139 0.50 3.49 -30.63
C GLU A 139 1.21 2.58 -31.65
N GLY A 140 0.59 2.31 -32.82
CA GLY A 140 1.16 1.50 -33.91
C GLY A 140 1.66 0.11 -33.48
N GLU A 141 2.24 -0.65 -34.41
CA GLU A 141 2.90 -1.93 -34.07
C GLU A 141 4.40 -1.73 -33.76
N SER A 142 4.96 -0.58 -34.16
CA SER A 142 6.36 -0.24 -33.94
C SER A 142 6.62 0.30 -32.52
N HIS A 143 7.56 -0.32 -31.79
CA HIS A 143 7.92 0.07 -30.42
C HIS A 143 9.36 0.60 -30.34
N LEU A 144 9.59 1.55 -29.42
CA LEU A 144 10.95 1.95 -29.04
C LEU A 144 11.67 0.76 -28.41
N GLN A 145 12.99 0.68 -28.59
CA GLN A 145 13.76 -0.36 -27.94
C GLN A 145 13.72 -0.17 -26.39
N PRO A 146 13.74 -1.26 -25.61
CA PRO A 146 13.57 -1.17 -24.15
C PRO A 146 14.62 -0.27 -23.47
N ASP A 147 15.87 -0.32 -23.92
CA ASP A 147 16.97 0.52 -23.45
C ASP A 147 16.75 1.99 -23.80
N GLU A 148 16.21 2.28 -24.99
CA GLU A 148 15.87 3.65 -25.40
C GLU A 148 14.77 4.26 -24.53
N ALA A 149 13.77 3.46 -24.17
CA ALA A 149 12.66 3.91 -23.33
C ALA A 149 13.03 3.99 -21.85
N MET A 150 13.98 3.16 -21.37
CA MET A 150 14.31 3.04 -19.95
C MET A 150 14.79 4.36 -19.35
N GLY A 151 15.72 5.05 -20.02
CA GLY A 151 16.22 6.35 -19.55
C GLY A 151 15.11 7.40 -19.42
N ILE A 152 14.16 7.39 -20.36
CA ILE A 152 13.00 8.28 -20.34
C ILE A 152 12.06 7.93 -19.19
N ARG A 153 11.74 6.64 -19.01
CA ARG A 153 10.90 6.15 -17.91
C ARG A 153 11.46 6.60 -16.57
N VAL A 154 12.75 6.34 -16.31
CA VAL A 154 13.43 6.73 -15.06
C VAL A 154 13.37 8.25 -14.85
N GLY A 155 13.66 9.04 -15.89
CA GLY A 155 13.61 10.49 -15.81
C GLY A 155 12.20 11.03 -15.50
N LEU A 156 11.16 10.46 -16.11
CA LEU A 156 9.76 10.82 -15.83
C LEU A 156 9.33 10.44 -14.41
N ILE A 157 9.71 9.24 -13.93
CA ILE A 157 9.42 8.80 -12.57
C ILE A 157 10.03 9.77 -11.57
N ARG A 158 11.31 10.10 -11.73
CA ARG A 158 12.06 11.00 -10.84
C ARG A 158 11.44 12.40 -10.75
N HIS A 159 11.00 12.95 -11.89
CA HIS A 159 10.50 14.32 -11.97
C HIS A 159 9.01 14.47 -11.61
N LEU A 160 8.18 13.44 -11.83
CA LEU A 160 6.73 13.54 -11.61
C LEU A 160 6.22 12.72 -10.43
N ILE A 161 6.89 11.61 -10.08
CA ILE A 161 6.37 10.61 -9.16
C ILE A 161 7.17 10.56 -7.86
N SER A 162 8.42 10.08 -7.93
CA SER A 162 9.27 9.85 -6.76
C SER A 162 10.73 9.76 -7.19
N ASP A 163 11.63 10.31 -6.37
CA ASP A 163 13.09 10.23 -6.52
C ASP A 163 13.73 9.11 -5.67
N GLN A 164 12.93 8.33 -4.95
CA GLN A 164 13.41 7.18 -4.19
C GLN A 164 13.93 6.08 -5.11
N LEU A 165 15.17 5.64 -4.88
CA LEU A 165 15.86 4.68 -5.74
C LEU A 165 15.19 3.31 -5.74
N GLU A 166 14.68 2.88 -4.58
CA GLU A 166 13.96 1.62 -4.40
C GLU A 166 12.66 1.62 -5.21
N PHE A 167 11.89 2.71 -5.14
CA PHE A 167 10.68 2.89 -5.93
C PHE A 167 10.99 2.92 -7.44
N ILE A 168 11.98 3.72 -7.86
CA ILE A 168 12.41 3.79 -9.27
C ILE A 168 12.87 2.41 -9.77
N GLY A 169 13.56 1.65 -8.93
CA GLY A 169 14.09 0.32 -9.22
C GLY A 169 13.01 -0.65 -9.70
N ILE A 170 11.81 -0.55 -9.13
CA ILE A 170 10.63 -1.36 -9.51
C ILE A 170 9.82 -0.65 -10.60
N ALA A 171 9.49 0.63 -10.39
CA ALA A 171 8.57 1.38 -11.24
C ALA A 171 9.02 1.45 -12.71
N LYS A 172 10.33 1.53 -12.97
CA LYS A 172 10.87 1.59 -14.35
C LYS A 172 10.52 0.38 -15.23
N TRP A 173 10.24 -0.76 -14.61
CA TRP A 173 9.84 -1.99 -15.31
C TRP A 173 8.34 -2.09 -15.55
N HIS A 174 7.53 -1.37 -14.80
CA HIS A 174 6.07 -1.44 -14.86
C HIS A 174 5.41 -0.21 -15.49
N LEU A 175 6.06 0.96 -15.41
CA LEU A 175 5.57 2.21 -15.97
C LEU A 175 6.10 2.45 -17.39
N ARG A 176 5.19 2.75 -18.32
CA ARG A 176 5.49 3.17 -19.69
C ARG A 176 5.39 4.69 -19.81
N ILE A 177 6.04 5.25 -20.83
CA ILE A 177 6.01 6.70 -21.12
C ILE A 177 4.57 7.22 -21.26
N ARG A 178 3.68 6.42 -21.87
CA ARG A 178 2.27 6.78 -22.07
C ARG A 178 1.46 6.87 -20.78
N ASP A 179 1.86 6.17 -19.73
CA ASP A 179 1.15 6.17 -18.44
C ASP A 179 1.18 7.57 -17.80
N PHE A 180 2.22 8.35 -18.08
CA PHE A 180 2.33 9.74 -17.65
C PHE A 180 1.34 10.67 -18.37
N GLY A 181 0.83 10.27 -19.54
CA GLY A 181 -0.23 10.98 -20.24
C GLY A 181 -1.55 11.02 -19.47
N GLU A 182 -1.78 10.07 -18.55
CA GLU A 182 -2.96 10.04 -17.68
C GLU A 182 -2.76 10.88 -16.40
N ILE A 183 -1.52 11.00 -15.91
CA ILE A 183 -1.19 11.77 -14.70
C ILE A 183 -1.09 13.26 -15.01
N VAL A 184 -0.36 13.62 -16.08
CA VAL A 184 -0.02 15.01 -16.42
C VAL A 184 -1.23 15.95 -16.47
N PRO A 185 -2.38 15.59 -17.07
CA PRO A 185 -3.56 16.45 -17.09
C PRO A 185 -4.18 16.70 -15.72
N ARG A 186 -3.91 15.84 -14.72
CA ARG A 186 -4.52 15.87 -13.39
C ARG A 186 -3.61 16.47 -12.31
N LEU A 187 -2.44 17.00 -12.71
CA LEU A 187 -1.52 17.70 -11.81
C LEU A 187 -1.92 19.17 -11.63
N ILE A 188 -1.92 19.61 -10.38
CA ILE A 188 -2.32 20.95 -9.95
C ILE A 188 -1.11 21.64 -9.34
N GLY A 189 -0.87 22.89 -9.73
CA GLY A 189 0.28 23.69 -9.35
C GLY A 189 0.76 24.60 -10.49
N ASP A 190 1.78 25.41 -10.22
CA ASP A 190 2.32 26.36 -11.18
C ASP A 190 3.02 25.68 -12.39
N GLU A 191 3.17 26.38 -13.51
CA GLU A 191 3.87 25.87 -14.70
C GLU A 191 5.38 25.79 -14.51
N ALA A 192 5.96 26.69 -13.70
CA ALA A 192 7.38 26.74 -13.39
C ALA A 192 7.78 25.74 -12.28
N GLY A 193 6.79 25.20 -11.57
CA GLY A 193 6.98 24.29 -10.46
C GLY A 193 7.62 22.95 -10.85
N MET A 194 8.21 22.27 -9.86
CA MET A 194 8.97 21.02 -10.00
C MET A 194 8.52 19.93 -9.03
N GLY A 195 7.38 20.12 -8.37
CA GLY A 195 6.87 19.19 -7.35
C GLY A 195 6.37 17.87 -7.94
N ARG A 196 6.24 16.86 -7.07
CA ARG A 196 5.84 15.48 -7.40
C ARG A 196 4.46 15.14 -6.81
N ILE A 197 3.93 13.95 -7.11
CA ILE A 197 2.63 13.48 -6.60
C ILE A 197 2.65 12.88 -5.18
N GLY A 198 3.84 12.59 -4.65
CA GLY A 198 4.00 11.99 -3.32
C GLY A 198 3.81 10.48 -3.28
N GLY A 199 4.16 9.88 -2.13
CA GLY A 199 4.29 8.43 -1.97
C GLY A 199 2.98 7.64 -2.07
N LYS A 200 1.90 8.12 -1.47
CA LYS A 200 0.58 7.45 -1.50
C LYS A 200 0.03 7.32 -2.93
N ALA A 201 0.10 8.42 -3.66
CA ALA A 201 -0.27 8.44 -5.08
C ALA A 201 0.65 7.54 -5.92
N ALA A 202 1.96 7.59 -5.65
CA ALA A 202 2.96 6.79 -6.34
C ALA A 202 2.75 5.28 -6.15
N GLY A 203 2.58 4.82 -4.91
CA GLY A 203 2.35 3.42 -4.56
C GLY A 203 1.05 2.87 -5.17
N MET A 204 -0.04 3.63 -5.08
CA MET A 204 -1.32 3.27 -5.71
C MET A 204 -1.22 3.18 -7.23
N PHE A 205 -0.57 4.15 -7.88
CA PHE A 205 -0.43 4.16 -9.35
C PHE A 205 0.45 3.00 -9.84
N LEU A 206 1.59 2.76 -9.17
CA LEU A 206 2.48 1.65 -9.50
C LEU A 206 1.78 0.30 -9.32
N ALA A 207 1.09 0.10 -8.20
CA ALA A 207 0.34 -1.12 -7.93
C ALA A 207 -0.75 -1.37 -8.97
N HIS A 208 -1.50 -0.33 -9.38
CA HIS A 208 -2.47 -0.46 -10.45
C HIS A 208 -1.86 -0.92 -11.77
N ARG A 209 -0.68 -0.40 -12.14
CA ARG A 209 0.04 -0.84 -13.35
C ARG A 209 0.59 -2.25 -13.25
N ILE A 210 1.11 -2.65 -12.09
CA ILE A 210 1.54 -4.03 -11.81
C ILE A 210 0.38 -5.01 -12.00
N LEU A 211 -0.83 -4.65 -11.56
CA LEU A 211 -2.01 -5.52 -11.60
C LEU A 211 -2.69 -5.56 -12.99
N THR A 212 -2.78 -4.43 -13.66
CA THR A 212 -3.43 -4.34 -14.99
C THR A 212 -2.54 -4.80 -16.13
N ARG A 213 -1.22 -4.90 -15.93
CA ARG A 213 -0.28 -5.33 -16.98
C ARG A 213 0.55 -6.52 -16.53
N GLY A 214 0.48 -7.62 -17.29
CA GLY A 214 1.44 -8.71 -17.14
C GLY A 214 2.88 -8.21 -17.35
N PRO A 215 3.90 -8.91 -16.81
CA PRO A 215 5.29 -8.54 -17.05
C PRO A 215 5.54 -8.41 -18.56
N GLU A 216 6.27 -7.37 -18.99
CA GLU A 216 6.78 -7.36 -20.36
C GLU A 216 7.66 -8.60 -20.54
N PRO A 217 7.46 -9.40 -21.60
CA PRO A 217 8.25 -10.62 -21.79
C PRO A 217 9.69 -10.24 -22.05
N SER A 218 10.53 -10.32 -21.02
CA SER A 218 11.98 -10.35 -21.17
C SER A 218 12.42 -11.81 -21.36
N GLY A 219 13.38 -12.01 -22.26
CA GLY A 219 13.79 -13.34 -22.72
C GLY A 219 14.20 -14.30 -21.59
N ARG A 220 13.88 -15.59 -21.82
CA ARG A 220 14.14 -16.83 -21.05
C ARG A 220 13.11 -17.32 -20.03
N GLU A 221 11.99 -16.63 -19.75
CA GLU A 221 10.97 -17.15 -18.80
C GLU A 221 9.60 -17.51 -19.41
N ARG A 222 9.54 -17.89 -20.70
CA ARG A 222 8.29 -18.26 -21.40
C ARG A 222 7.53 -19.47 -20.84
N GLU A 223 8.12 -20.26 -19.93
CA GLU A 223 7.48 -21.47 -19.37
C GLU A 223 6.89 -21.30 -17.96
N LYS A 224 7.11 -20.16 -17.27
CA LYS A 224 6.42 -19.84 -15.98
C LYS A 224 5.16 -19.00 -16.16
N ASP A 225 4.86 -18.57 -17.38
CA ASP A 225 3.86 -17.54 -17.71
C ASP A 225 2.40 -17.98 -17.55
N ALA A 226 2.07 -19.27 -17.61
CA ALA A 226 0.66 -19.73 -17.59
C ALA A 226 -0.07 -19.43 -16.25
N ARG A 227 0.63 -19.55 -15.11
CA ARG A 227 0.04 -19.21 -13.79
C ARG A 227 -0.08 -17.70 -13.57
N ILE A 228 0.81 -16.92 -14.17
CA ILE A 228 0.81 -15.45 -14.09
C ILE A 228 -0.27 -14.89 -15.03
N GLN A 229 -0.44 -15.45 -16.23
CA GLN A 229 -1.51 -15.07 -17.16
C GLN A 229 -2.90 -15.39 -16.61
N GLN A 230 -3.08 -16.52 -15.91
CA GLN A 230 -4.31 -16.80 -15.17
C GLN A 230 -4.57 -15.75 -14.08
N ALA A 231 -3.55 -15.39 -13.29
CA ALA A 231 -3.65 -14.31 -12.30
C ALA A 231 -3.91 -12.92 -12.90
N VAL A 232 -3.49 -12.68 -14.16
CA VAL A 232 -3.81 -11.46 -14.92
C VAL A 232 -5.29 -11.43 -15.30
N ALA A 233 -5.86 -12.58 -15.69
CA ALA A 233 -7.31 -12.70 -15.92
C ALA A 233 -8.12 -12.49 -14.63
N ASP A 234 -7.64 -13.00 -13.49
CA ASP A 234 -8.28 -12.83 -12.17
C ASP A 234 -8.25 -11.36 -11.69
N CYS A 235 -7.29 -10.56 -12.17
CA CYS A 235 -7.16 -9.12 -11.87
C CYS A 235 -7.87 -8.20 -12.87
N ALA A 236 -8.49 -8.74 -13.93
CA ALA A 236 -9.19 -7.96 -14.94
C ALA A 236 -10.46 -7.33 -14.33
N GLY A 237 -10.41 -6.03 -14.04
CA GLY A 237 -11.52 -5.28 -13.44
C GLY A 237 -11.15 -4.42 -12.23
N ILE A 238 -9.89 -4.46 -11.78
CA ILE A 238 -9.40 -3.58 -10.71
C ILE A 238 -9.22 -2.16 -11.26
N ALA A 239 -9.89 -1.20 -10.62
CA ALA A 239 -9.78 0.22 -10.95
C ALA A 239 -9.00 0.97 -9.87
N ILE A 240 -8.57 2.19 -10.18
CA ILE A 240 -8.23 3.21 -9.18
C ILE A 240 -9.30 4.30 -9.22
N PRO A 241 -9.60 4.96 -8.09
CA PRO A 241 -10.49 6.11 -8.09
C PRO A 241 -9.94 7.21 -9.00
N GLU A 242 -10.84 7.98 -9.61
CA GLU A 242 -10.46 9.19 -10.31
C GLU A 242 -9.74 10.13 -9.33
N SER A 243 -8.48 10.45 -9.65
CA SER A 243 -7.52 11.04 -8.73
C SER A 243 -6.82 12.24 -9.36
N TYR A 244 -6.69 13.31 -8.59
CA TYR A 244 -6.04 14.56 -8.92
C TYR A 244 -4.95 14.83 -7.89
N TYR A 245 -3.86 15.45 -8.33
CA TYR A 245 -2.63 15.51 -7.55
C TYR A 245 -2.20 16.97 -7.42
N LEU A 246 -2.31 17.51 -6.21
CA LEU A 246 -1.66 18.77 -5.86
C LEU A 246 -0.19 18.47 -5.64
N ARG A 247 0.67 19.06 -6.47
CA ARG A 247 2.10 18.79 -6.44
C ARG A 247 2.75 19.28 -5.15
N SER A 248 3.84 18.63 -4.79
CA SER A 248 4.55 18.83 -3.52
C SER A 248 5.17 20.23 -3.37
N ASP A 249 5.41 20.96 -4.46
CA ASP A 249 5.93 22.34 -4.48
C ASP A 249 4.88 23.38 -4.05
N VAL A 250 3.59 23.05 -4.13
CA VAL A 250 2.51 23.99 -3.79
C VAL A 250 2.50 24.36 -2.29
N ILE A 251 2.98 23.47 -1.41
CA ILE A 251 3.07 23.80 0.01
C ILE A 251 4.07 24.93 0.27
N GLU A 252 5.18 24.98 -0.49
CA GLU A 252 6.14 26.07 -0.36
C GLU A 252 5.54 27.40 -0.81
N ASP A 253 4.84 27.39 -1.95
CA ASP A 253 4.17 28.58 -2.46
C ASP A 253 3.12 29.08 -1.45
N PHE A 254 2.38 28.15 -0.83
CA PHE A 254 1.44 28.46 0.23
C PHE A 254 2.12 29.06 1.46
N ILE A 255 3.23 28.47 1.94
CA ILE A 255 3.97 28.98 3.10
C ILE A 255 4.53 30.38 2.82
N LYS A 256 5.17 30.57 1.64
CA LYS A 256 5.77 31.85 1.21
C LYS A 256 4.71 32.94 1.08
N LEU A 257 3.57 32.64 0.46
CA LEU A 257 2.49 33.61 0.25
C LEU A 257 1.85 34.11 1.56
N ASN A 258 1.87 33.28 2.61
CA ASN A 258 1.24 33.57 3.89
C ASN A 258 2.23 33.96 5.00
N ASP A 259 3.52 34.08 4.69
CA ASP A 259 4.59 34.37 5.66
C ASP A 259 4.63 33.38 6.83
N LEU A 260 4.44 32.09 6.54
CA LEU A 260 4.35 31.01 7.54
C LEU A 260 5.67 30.29 7.79
N GLY A 261 6.79 30.86 7.33
CA GLY A 261 8.11 30.21 7.40
C GLY A 261 8.55 29.87 8.82
N GLU A 262 8.17 30.68 9.81
CA GLU A 262 8.52 30.47 11.22
C GLU A 262 8.02 29.12 11.78
N TYR A 263 6.88 28.62 11.28
CA TYR A 263 6.29 27.38 11.75
C TYR A 263 7.08 26.14 11.33
N GLN A 264 7.99 26.24 10.36
CA GLN A 264 8.87 25.13 10.00
C GLN A 264 9.82 24.75 11.15
N ASN A 265 10.17 25.70 12.03
CA ASN A 265 11.00 25.45 13.21
C ASN A 265 10.27 24.65 14.30
N GLN A 266 8.97 24.40 14.16
CA GLN A 266 8.18 23.54 15.03
C GLN A 266 8.86 22.17 15.26
N LYS A 267 9.55 21.65 14.23
CA LYS A 267 10.24 20.35 14.28
C LYS A 267 11.33 20.28 15.36
N TYR A 268 11.92 21.40 15.77
CA TYR A 268 12.99 21.43 16.78
C TYR A 268 12.50 21.63 18.23
N LYS A 269 11.19 21.85 18.43
CA LYS A 269 10.62 22.08 19.76
C LYS A 269 10.43 20.79 20.55
N THR A 270 10.18 20.91 21.85
CA THR A 270 9.83 19.76 22.70
C THR A 270 8.45 19.19 22.34
N ALA A 271 8.17 17.94 22.69
CA ALA A 271 6.90 17.29 22.40
C ALA A 271 5.68 18.04 23.01
N GLU A 272 5.86 18.65 24.17
CA GLU A 272 4.81 19.41 24.86
C GLU A 272 4.50 20.72 24.14
N GLU A 273 5.54 21.47 23.76
CA GLU A 273 5.41 22.69 22.96
C GLU A 273 4.76 22.40 21.60
N ILE A 274 5.18 21.32 20.93
CA ILE A 274 4.61 20.92 19.65
C ILE A 274 3.08 20.76 19.76
N ARG A 275 2.62 20.03 20.78
CA ARG A 275 1.18 19.78 21.00
C ARG A 275 0.42 21.07 21.32
N LYS A 276 1.01 21.97 22.10
CA LYS A 276 0.41 23.26 22.46
C LYS A 276 0.23 24.15 21.24
N ASP A 277 1.30 24.34 20.48
CA ASP A 277 1.33 25.26 19.34
C ASP A 277 0.54 24.73 18.13
N TYR A 278 0.42 23.40 17.99
CA TYR A 278 -0.30 22.78 16.87
C TYR A 278 -1.76 23.25 16.75
N ARG A 279 -2.41 23.61 17.88
CA ARG A 279 -3.79 24.17 17.84
C ARG A 279 -3.83 25.50 17.10
N LEU A 280 -2.85 26.37 17.35
CA LEU A 280 -2.71 27.66 16.68
C LEU A 280 -2.31 27.46 15.21
N ILE A 281 -1.34 26.59 14.93
CA ILE A 281 -0.88 26.28 13.57
C ILE A 281 -2.06 25.88 12.68
N LYS A 282 -2.93 25.00 13.14
CA LYS A 282 -4.13 24.60 12.39
C LYS A 282 -5.05 25.78 12.06
N GLN A 283 -5.25 26.70 13.01
CA GLN A 283 -6.09 27.87 12.77
C GLN A 283 -5.45 28.85 11.78
N VAL A 284 -4.14 29.06 11.88
CA VAL A 284 -3.40 29.94 10.98
C VAL A 284 -3.41 29.39 9.56
N PHE A 285 -3.06 28.12 9.37
CA PHE A 285 -3.06 27.46 8.06
C PHE A 285 -4.45 27.46 7.43
N ARG A 286 -5.50 27.18 8.19
CA ARG A 286 -6.88 27.19 7.68
C ARG A 286 -7.33 28.54 7.13
N ASN A 287 -6.74 29.64 7.58
CA ASN A 287 -7.01 31.00 7.08
C ASN A 287 -6.00 31.47 6.02
N GLY A 288 -5.05 30.61 5.63
CA GLY A 288 -4.06 30.91 4.61
C GLY A 288 -4.67 31.00 3.21
N LYS A 289 -4.08 31.87 2.39
CA LYS A 289 -4.45 32.09 0.99
C LYS A 289 -3.66 31.15 0.09
N PHE A 290 -4.30 30.67 -0.97
CA PHE A 290 -3.65 29.87 -2.01
C PHE A 290 -3.30 30.73 -3.22
N PRO A 291 -2.28 30.36 -4.01
CA PRO A 291 -1.99 31.00 -5.29
C PRO A 291 -3.21 31.00 -6.21
N VAL A 292 -3.48 32.13 -6.89
CA VAL A 292 -4.68 32.32 -7.73
C VAL A 292 -4.84 31.19 -8.76
N ARG A 293 -3.74 30.80 -9.39
CA ARG A 293 -3.72 29.72 -10.38
C ARG A 293 -4.16 28.37 -9.82
N VAL A 294 -3.72 28.04 -8.61
CA VAL A 294 -4.11 26.79 -7.92
C VAL A 294 -5.61 26.84 -7.60
N VAL A 295 -6.13 27.98 -7.13
CA VAL A 295 -7.55 28.16 -6.87
C VAL A 295 -8.39 27.99 -8.14
N GLU A 296 -7.94 28.54 -9.27
CA GLU A 296 -8.62 28.38 -10.56
C GLU A 296 -8.61 26.92 -11.05
N GLN A 297 -7.49 26.22 -10.92
CA GLN A 297 -7.39 24.79 -11.27
C GLN A 297 -8.32 23.94 -10.39
N LEU A 298 -8.36 24.19 -9.07
CA LEU A 298 -9.26 23.49 -8.14
C LEU A 298 -10.74 23.81 -8.41
N ARG A 299 -11.06 25.03 -8.84
CA ARG A 299 -12.42 25.40 -9.27
C ARG A 299 -12.84 24.57 -10.49
N ARG A 300 -11.99 24.47 -11.52
CA ARG A 300 -12.25 23.65 -12.73
C ARG A 300 -12.41 22.17 -12.39
N LEU A 301 -11.56 21.66 -11.50
CA LEU A 301 -11.69 20.30 -10.98
C LEU A 301 -13.06 20.06 -10.34
N LEU A 302 -13.55 21.01 -9.53
CA LEU A 302 -14.86 20.89 -8.90
C LEU A 302 -16.01 20.97 -9.90
N GLU A 303 -15.86 21.74 -10.97
CA GLU A 303 -16.82 21.78 -12.08
C GLU A 303 -16.87 20.42 -12.81
N GLU A 304 -15.70 19.82 -13.09
CA GLU A 304 -15.58 18.52 -13.76
C GLU A 304 -16.14 17.36 -12.91
N ILE A 305 -15.80 17.29 -11.62
CA ILE A 305 -16.25 16.24 -10.70
C ILE A 305 -17.76 16.38 -10.36
N GLY A 306 -18.34 17.57 -10.54
CA GLY A 306 -19.70 17.86 -10.14
C GLY A 306 -19.91 17.68 -8.64
N HIS A 307 -21.07 17.16 -8.22
CA HIS A 307 -21.42 16.97 -6.80
C HIS A 307 -20.95 15.64 -6.19
N HIS A 308 -20.00 14.94 -6.83
CA HIS A 308 -19.51 13.67 -6.33
C HIS A 308 -18.66 13.87 -5.05
N PRO A 309 -18.82 13.08 -3.97
CA PRO A 309 -18.00 13.25 -2.76
C PRO A 309 -16.51 13.05 -3.03
N VAL A 310 -15.67 13.82 -2.34
CA VAL A 310 -14.21 13.80 -2.52
C VAL A 310 -13.50 13.54 -1.20
N ILE A 311 -12.37 12.84 -1.26
CA ILE A 311 -11.44 12.70 -0.14
C ILE A 311 -10.15 13.45 -0.47
N VAL A 312 -9.67 14.23 0.50
CA VAL A 312 -8.40 14.95 0.44
C VAL A 312 -7.42 14.23 1.35
N ARG A 313 -6.40 13.61 0.77
CA ARG A 313 -5.41 12.78 1.49
C ARG A 313 -4.03 13.43 1.38
N SER A 314 -3.31 13.41 2.49
CA SER A 314 -1.85 13.60 2.49
C SER A 314 -1.18 12.55 1.59
N SER A 315 -0.13 12.98 0.88
CA SER A 315 0.73 12.14 0.06
C SER A 315 2.16 12.67 0.23
N SER A 316 2.77 12.43 1.39
CA SER A 316 4.14 12.90 1.65
C SER A 316 5.15 12.14 0.78
N LEU A 317 6.29 12.75 0.45
CA LEU A 317 7.41 12.03 -0.19
C LEU A 317 8.01 10.95 0.72
N LEU A 318 7.87 11.09 2.04
CA LEU A 318 8.29 10.09 3.03
C LEU A 318 7.22 9.02 3.26
N GLU A 319 5.98 9.28 2.84
CA GLU A 319 4.89 8.31 2.95
C GLU A 319 5.13 7.15 1.99
N ASP A 320 4.80 5.93 2.43
CA ASP A 320 4.96 4.70 1.64
C ASP A 320 6.40 4.45 1.14
N ARG A 321 7.39 5.01 1.84
CA ARG A 321 8.83 4.77 1.63
C ARG A 321 9.19 3.34 2.04
N PHE A 322 10.07 2.73 1.26
CA PHE A 322 10.71 1.46 1.62
C PHE A 322 11.50 1.61 2.94
N GLY A 323 11.24 0.73 3.91
CA GLY A 323 11.93 0.70 5.21
C GLY A 323 11.23 1.43 6.38
N THR A 324 10.40 2.46 6.13
CA THR A 324 9.75 3.22 7.22
C THR A 324 8.23 3.32 7.06
N ALA A 325 7.49 2.85 8.06
CA ALA A 325 6.02 2.94 8.09
C ALA A 325 5.53 4.30 8.65
N PHE A 326 5.31 5.28 7.76
CA PHE A 326 4.65 6.56 8.09
C PHE A 326 3.11 6.44 8.21
N SER A 327 2.58 5.22 8.30
CA SER A 327 1.14 4.93 8.24
C SER A 327 0.33 5.62 9.35
N GLY A 328 -0.77 6.27 8.95
CA GLY A 328 -1.80 6.79 9.86
C GLY A 328 -1.47 8.08 10.61
N LYS A 329 -0.33 8.73 10.32
CA LYS A 329 0.11 9.94 11.06
C LYS A 329 -0.35 11.25 10.45
N TYR A 330 -0.71 11.24 9.17
CA TYR A 330 -1.17 12.42 8.45
C TYR A 330 -2.69 12.39 8.24
N ALA A 331 -3.28 13.58 8.17
CA ALA A 331 -4.73 13.71 8.10
C ALA A 331 -5.28 13.36 6.70
N SER A 332 -6.50 12.82 6.69
CA SER A 332 -7.33 12.66 5.49
C SER A 332 -8.73 13.17 5.79
N PHE A 333 -9.32 13.92 4.87
CA PHE A 333 -10.61 14.58 5.07
C PHE A 333 -11.62 14.19 4.00
N PHE A 334 -12.76 13.64 4.43
CA PHE A 334 -13.90 13.37 3.55
C PHE A 334 -14.77 14.62 3.43
N LEU A 335 -15.08 15.00 2.19
CA LEU A 335 -15.97 16.10 1.85
C LEU A 335 -17.17 15.54 1.09
N GLY A 336 -18.39 15.82 1.56
CA GLY A 336 -19.60 15.43 0.84
C GLY A 336 -19.77 16.15 -0.50
N ASN A 337 -19.05 17.26 -0.72
CA ASN A 337 -19.01 18.03 -1.96
C ASN A 337 -20.40 18.54 -2.43
N GLN A 338 -21.28 18.86 -1.49
CA GLN A 338 -22.63 19.39 -1.77
C GLN A 338 -22.71 20.92 -1.65
N GLY A 339 -23.71 21.53 -2.29
CA GLY A 339 -23.97 22.97 -2.26
C GLY A 339 -23.37 23.74 -3.45
N SER A 340 -23.29 25.07 -3.34
CA SER A 340 -22.75 25.93 -4.40
C SER A 340 -21.25 25.69 -4.63
N LEU A 341 -20.78 25.97 -5.84
CA LEU A 341 -19.36 25.84 -6.22
C LEU A 341 -18.43 26.57 -5.23
N GLU A 342 -18.77 27.80 -4.83
CA GLU A 342 -17.98 28.59 -3.88
C GLU A 342 -17.88 27.95 -2.49
N LYS A 343 -18.97 27.36 -1.98
CA LYS A 343 -18.95 26.64 -0.69
C LYS A 343 -18.09 25.38 -0.77
N ARG A 344 -18.20 24.65 -1.88
CA ARG A 344 -17.43 23.44 -2.15
C ARG A 344 -15.94 23.75 -2.29
N LEU A 345 -15.60 24.82 -3.02
CA LEU A 345 -14.24 25.31 -3.18
C LEU A 345 -13.63 25.75 -1.84
N ALA A 346 -14.36 26.52 -1.04
CA ALA A 346 -13.89 26.91 0.30
C ALA A 346 -13.64 25.69 1.20
N ALA A 347 -14.51 24.68 1.16
CA ALA A 347 -14.31 23.43 1.91
C ALA A 347 -13.09 22.64 1.42
N LEU A 348 -12.87 22.57 0.11
CA LEU A 348 -11.71 21.90 -0.48
C LEU A 348 -10.40 22.60 -0.09
N LEU A 349 -10.33 23.93 -0.22
CA LEU A 349 -9.16 24.72 0.17
C LEU A 349 -8.87 24.59 1.67
N GLY A 350 -9.91 24.62 2.51
CA GLY A 350 -9.77 24.39 3.95
C GLY A 350 -9.21 23.00 4.28
N ALA A 351 -9.70 21.96 3.61
CA ALA A 351 -9.18 20.60 3.79
C ALA A 351 -7.72 20.47 3.35
N ILE A 352 -7.33 21.06 2.22
CA ILE A 352 -5.92 21.10 1.75
C ILE A 352 -5.03 21.82 2.77
N ALA A 353 -5.49 22.97 3.29
CA ALA A 353 -4.75 23.72 4.30
C ALA A 353 -4.57 22.93 5.61
N GLU A 354 -5.59 22.18 6.04
CA GLU A 354 -5.49 21.29 7.21
C GLU A 354 -4.53 20.10 6.94
N VAL A 355 -4.47 19.58 5.71
CA VAL A 355 -3.45 18.59 5.33
C VAL A 355 -2.04 19.17 5.42
N PHE A 356 -1.80 20.38 4.90
CA PHE A 356 -0.51 21.06 5.04
C PHE A 356 -0.15 21.31 6.51
N ALA A 357 -1.10 21.72 7.34
CA ALA A 357 -0.88 21.89 8.77
C ALA A 357 -0.49 20.56 9.45
N SER A 358 -1.07 19.43 9.00
CA SER A 358 -0.82 18.11 9.60
C SER A 358 0.64 17.66 9.50
N ALA A 359 1.41 18.17 8.53
CA ALA A 359 2.85 17.91 8.43
C ALA A 359 3.63 18.44 9.64
N LEU A 360 3.12 19.47 10.31
CA LEU A 360 3.69 20.06 11.53
C LEU A 360 3.01 19.53 12.81
N GLY A 361 2.26 18.43 12.70
CA GLY A 361 1.60 17.77 13.81
C GLY A 361 2.57 17.03 14.74
N PRO A 362 2.14 16.72 15.97
CA PRO A 362 2.97 15.98 16.92
C PRO A 362 3.35 14.59 16.41
N ASP A 363 2.41 13.83 15.84
CA ASP A 363 2.67 12.43 15.48
C ASP A 363 3.68 12.28 14.33
N PRO A 364 3.59 13.06 13.23
CA PRO A 364 4.63 13.05 12.19
C PRO A 364 6.00 13.51 12.68
N LEU A 365 6.06 14.63 13.43
CA LEU A 365 7.33 15.22 13.86
C LEU A 365 8.08 14.35 14.88
N LEU A 366 7.36 13.78 15.85
CA LEU A 366 7.97 12.90 16.85
C LEU A 366 8.46 11.61 16.20
N TYR A 367 7.69 11.04 15.27
CA TYR A 367 8.13 9.86 14.55
C TYR A 367 9.38 10.10 13.72
N ARG A 368 9.44 11.24 13.01
CA ARG A 368 10.63 11.64 12.25
C ARG A 368 11.84 11.80 13.15
N ARG A 369 11.66 12.33 14.37
CA ARG A 369 12.73 12.43 15.36
C ARG A 369 13.22 11.06 15.82
N GLU A 370 12.33 10.11 16.03
CA GLU A 370 12.67 8.74 16.43
C GLU A 370 13.43 7.95 15.36
N HIS A 371 13.34 8.35 14.08
CA HIS A 371 13.94 7.66 12.94
C HIS A 371 15.04 8.50 12.24
N ASP A 372 15.54 9.56 12.88
CA ASP A 372 16.57 10.46 12.32
C ASP A 372 16.19 11.11 10.97
N LEU A 373 14.89 11.34 10.75
CA LEU A 373 14.31 11.97 9.54
C LEU A 373 13.84 13.41 9.76
N LEU A 374 14.22 14.03 10.87
CA LEU A 374 13.77 15.38 11.23
C LEU A 374 14.32 16.45 10.27
N ASP A 375 15.55 16.26 9.80
CA ASP A 375 16.22 17.20 8.89
C ASP A 375 16.07 16.86 7.42
N TYR A 376 15.45 15.73 7.11
CA TYR A 376 15.02 15.42 5.76
C TYR A 376 13.93 16.41 5.32
N GLU A 377 14.07 17.00 4.14
CA GLU A 377 13.04 17.87 3.58
C GLU A 377 11.80 17.05 3.24
N GLU A 378 10.70 17.33 3.94
CA GLU A 378 9.44 16.64 3.73
C GLU A 378 8.51 17.52 2.90
N ASP A 379 8.45 17.26 1.61
CA ASP A 379 7.45 17.89 0.76
C ASP A 379 6.13 17.12 0.84
N MET A 380 5.05 17.85 1.13
CA MET A 380 3.70 17.31 1.23
C MET A 380 2.94 17.56 -0.06
N ALA A 381 2.77 16.53 -0.88
CA ALA A 381 1.76 16.54 -1.94
C ALA A 381 0.37 16.23 -1.35
N VAL A 382 -0.68 16.57 -2.10
CA VAL A 382 -2.06 16.26 -1.70
C VAL A 382 -2.77 15.47 -2.80
N LEU A 383 -3.29 14.32 -2.42
CA LEU A 383 -4.05 13.43 -3.28
C LEU A 383 -5.55 13.70 -3.09
N ILE A 384 -6.21 14.22 -4.11
CA ILE A 384 -7.65 14.52 -4.13
C ILE A 384 -8.33 13.43 -4.97
N GLN A 385 -9.22 12.64 -4.37
CA GLN A 385 -9.85 11.50 -5.06
C GLN A 385 -11.36 11.55 -4.95
N LYS A 386 -12.06 11.09 -5.98
CA LYS A 386 -13.48 10.76 -5.85
C LYS A 386 -13.64 9.60 -4.88
N VAL A 387 -14.56 9.74 -3.93
CA VAL A 387 -14.87 8.67 -2.99
C VAL A 387 -15.56 7.54 -3.76
N VAL A 388 -15.10 6.31 -3.56
CA VAL A 388 -15.69 5.11 -4.15
C VAL A 388 -16.99 4.80 -3.43
N GLY A 389 -18.06 4.57 -4.18
CA GLY A 389 -19.31 4.11 -3.64
C GLY A 389 -20.53 4.54 -4.42
N GLN A 390 -21.70 4.26 -3.84
CA GLN A 390 -23.00 4.58 -4.40
C GLN A 390 -23.82 5.36 -3.38
N ARG A 391 -24.78 6.14 -3.89
CA ARG A 391 -25.74 6.86 -3.07
C ARG A 391 -26.89 5.95 -2.66
N PHE A 392 -27.24 5.97 -1.38
CA PHE A 392 -28.45 5.35 -0.83
C PHE A 392 -29.09 6.33 0.17
N GLY A 393 -30.30 6.80 -0.14
CA GLY A 393 -30.95 7.87 0.62
C GLY A 393 -30.12 9.16 0.69
N PRO A 394 -29.87 9.70 1.90
CA PRO A 394 -28.99 10.85 2.13
C PRO A 394 -27.51 10.48 2.25
N TYR A 395 -27.17 9.19 2.16
CA TYR A 395 -25.83 8.67 2.43
C TYR A 395 -25.10 8.25 1.15
N PHE A 396 -23.77 8.24 1.23
CA PHE A 396 -22.89 7.76 0.17
C PHE A 396 -21.75 6.93 0.77
N ALA A 397 -21.59 5.69 0.32
CA ALA A 397 -20.53 4.79 0.76
C ALA A 397 -20.34 3.64 -0.26
N PRO A 398 -19.20 2.95 -0.25
CA PRO A 398 -19.06 1.70 -1.00
C PRO A 398 -19.90 0.59 -0.35
N ALA A 399 -20.15 -0.49 -1.09
CA ALA A 399 -20.81 -1.67 -0.54
C ALA A 399 -19.99 -2.24 0.62
N PHE A 400 -18.69 -2.40 0.39
CA PHE A 400 -17.73 -2.78 1.42
C PHE A 400 -16.34 -2.23 1.10
N ALA A 401 -15.48 -2.17 2.11
CA ALA A 401 -14.10 -1.75 2.01
C ALA A 401 -13.24 -2.53 2.99
N GLY A 402 -11.93 -2.44 2.85
CA GLY A 402 -11.04 -3.19 3.72
C GLY A 402 -9.56 -2.90 3.53
N VAL A 403 -8.78 -3.58 4.35
CA VAL A 403 -7.32 -3.63 4.26
C VAL A 403 -6.91 -5.09 4.13
N ALA A 404 -6.04 -5.40 3.20
CA ALA A 404 -5.52 -6.75 2.99
C ALA A 404 -4.00 -6.75 3.02
N PHE A 405 -3.42 -7.77 3.62
CA PHE A 405 -2.00 -7.96 3.85
C PHE A 405 -1.56 -9.23 3.11
N SER A 406 -0.46 -9.15 2.36
CA SER A 406 0.05 -10.28 1.58
C SER A 406 0.59 -11.41 2.48
N ARG A 407 0.92 -11.09 3.73
CA ARG A 407 1.32 -12.05 4.78
C ARG A 407 0.34 -12.03 5.95
N ASN A 408 0.02 -13.22 6.45
CA ASN A 408 -0.79 -13.42 7.65
C ASN A 408 0.08 -13.77 8.85
N GLU A 409 0.37 -12.77 9.69
CA GLU A 409 1.05 -12.96 10.99
C GLU A 409 0.14 -13.56 12.07
N TYR A 410 -1.16 -13.67 11.80
CA TYR A 410 -2.18 -14.14 12.72
C TYR A 410 -2.70 -15.50 12.26
N ARG A 411 -1.93 -16.56 12.51
CA ARG A 411 -2.23 -17.91 12.01
C ARG A 411 -3.13 -18.73 12.94
N TRP A 412 -4.30 -18.24 13.34
CA TRP A 412 -5.13 -18.82 14.43
C TRP A 412 -5.57 -20.30 14.30
N SER A 413 -5.20 -20.98 13.22
CA SER A 413 -5.35 -22.41 13.02
C SER A 413 -4.12 -22.92 12.26
N PRO A 414 -3.65 -24.15 12.51
CA PRO A 414 -2.55 -24.75 11.74
C PRO A 414 -2.84 -24.88 10.24
N ARG A 415 -4.11 -24.72 9.83
CA ARG A 415 -4.53 -24.72 8.42
C ARG A 415 -4.22 -23.39 7.72
N ILE A 416 -3.95 -22.33 8.48
CA ILE A 416 -3.66 -21.00 7.94
C ILE A 416 -2.17 -20.89 7.67
N ARG A 417 -1.82 -20.66 6.41
CA ARG A 417 -0.44 -20.39 6.00
C ARG A 417 -0.16 -18.89 5.99
N ARG A 418 1.09 -18.53 6.23
CA ARG A 418 1.52 -17.14 6.34
C ARG A 418 1.44 -16.45 4.98
N GLU A 419 1.90 -17.13 3.94
CA GLU A 419 1.95 -16.68 2.55
C GLU A 419 0.58 -16.58 1.86
N ASP A 420 -0.49 -17.02 2.50
CA ASP A 420 -1.84 -16.90 1.94
C ASP A 420 -2.44 -15.51 2.16
N GLY A 421 -1.93 -14.74 3.13
CA GLY A 421 -2.41 -13.39 3.42
C GLY A 421 -3.64 -13.30 4.32
N LEU A 422 -3.92 -12.08 4.77
CA LEU A 422 -5.01 -11.74 5.68
C LEU A 422 -5.80 -10.55 5.14
N MET A 423 -7.11 -10.56 5.31
CA MET A 423 -7.97 -9.42 4.96
C MET A 423 -8.85 -9.03 6.13
N ARG A 424 -8.94 -7.71 6.38
CA ARG A 424 -9.90 -7.07 7.28
C ARG A 424 -10.95 -6.37 6.43
N ILE A 425 -12.21 -6.79 6.53
CA ILE A 425 -13.32 -6.28 5.69
C ILE A 425 -14.44 -5.67 6.54
N VAL A 426 -15.00 -4.57 6.07
CA VAL A 426 -16.10 -3.81 6.69
C VAL A 426 -17.14 -3.39 5.65
N MET A 427 -18.37 -3.17 6.10
CA MET A 427 -19.45 -2.58 5.31
C MET A 427 -19.30 -1.05 5.31
N GLY A 428 -19.55 -0.39 4.18
CA GLY A 428 -19.35 1.05 4.04
C GLY A 428 -17.88 1.46 3.94
N LEU A 429 -17.55 2.68 4.38
CA LEU A 429 -16.19 3.23 4.24
C LEU A 429 -15.14 2.43 5.03
N GLY A 430 -13.93 2.37 4.48
CA GLY A 430 -12.82 1.56 5.01
C GLY A 430 -12.15 2.11 6.28
N THR A 431 -12.60 3.24 6.82
CA THR A 431 -12.08 3.86 8.05
C THR A 431 -12.02 2.86 9.19
N ARG A 432 -13.05 2.03 9.35
CA ARG A 432 -13.13 0.99 10.41
C ARG A 432 -12.26 -0.24 10.18
N ALA A 433 -11.78 -0.45 8.96
CA ALA A 433 -10.81 -1.52 8.68
C ALA A 433 -9.38 -1.08 9.00
N VAL A 434 -9.11 0.23 8.95
CA VAL A 434 -7.82 0.84 9.26
C VAL A 434 -7.75 1.20 10.75
N ASP A 435 -8.75 1.92 11.25
CA ASP A 435 -8.83 2.46 12.61
C ASP A 435 -9.31 1.41 13.61
N ARG A 436 -8.73 1.44 14.80
CA ARG A 436 -9.04 0.53 15.90
C ARG A 436 -10.31 1.01 16.61
N VAL A 437 -11.44 0.35 16.40
CA VAL A 437 -12.70 0.68 17.10
C VAL A 437 -12.94 -0.32 18.23
N ALA A 438 -12.92 0.14 19.48
CA ALA A 438 -12.89 -0.73 20.67
C ALA A 438 -14.17 -1.58 20.92
N SER A 439 -15.28 -1.34 20.21
CA SER A 439 -16.57 -1.99 20.48
C SER A 439 -17.15 -2.83 19.33
N GLU A 440 -16.62 -2.70 18.11
CA GLU A 440 -17.06 -3.40 16.90
C GLU A 440 -15.85 -3.74 16.05
N PHE A 441 -15.84 -4.92 15.43
CA PHE A 441 -14.63 -5.43 14.80
C PHE A 441 -14.81 -5.61 13.29
N PRO A 442 -13.80 -5.26 12.47
CA PRO A 442 -13.77 -5.69 11.10
C PRO A 442 -13.70 -7.23 11.04
N ARG A 443 -14.35 -7.83 10.04
CA ARG A 443 -14.23 -9.27 9.84
C ARG A 443 -12.82 -9.58 9.37
N MET A 444 -12.11 -10.42 10.12
CA MET A 444 -10.83 -11.00 9.70
C MET A 444 -11.07 -12.24 8.83
N VAL A 445 -10.37 -12.31 7.71
CA VAL A 445 -10.46 -13.38 6.72
C VAL A 445 -9.06 -13.86 6.39
N ALA A 446 -8.72 -15.09 6.78
CA ALA A 446 -7.53 -15.75 6.28
C ALA A 446 -7.77 -16.15 4.81
N LEU A 447 -7.09 -15.50 3.87
CA LEU A 447 -7.40 -15.62 2.43
C LEU A 447 -7.19 -17.04 1.88
N GLY A 448 -6.33 -17.84 2.51
CA GLY A 448 -6.14 -19.26 2.18
C GLY A 448 -7.29 -20.16 2.66
N MET A 449 -8.06 -19.70 3.65
CA MET A 449 -9.14 -20.42 4.31
C MET A 449 -10.31 -19.44 4.63
N PRO A 450 -10.95 -18.83 3.62
CA PRO A 450 -11.79 -17.63 3.80
C PRO A 450 -13.08 -17.88 4.61
N THR A 451 -13.54 -19.12 4.71
CA THR A 451 -14.69 -19.53 5.54
C THR A 451 -14.31 -19.89 6.97
N LEU A 452 -13.02 -19.99 7.28
CA LEU A 452 -12.54 -20.32 8.63
C LEU A 452 -12.62 -19.08 9.52
N ARG A 453 -13.57 -19.10 10.45
CA ARG A 453 -13.72 -18.07 11.47
C ARG A 453 -12.81 -18.30 12.67
N HIS A 454 -12.52 -17.21 13.36
CA HIS A 454 -11.91 -17.24 14.69
C HIS A 454 -13.01 -17.20 15.77
N GLU A 455 -14.20 -16.68 15.47
CA GLU A 455 -15.33 -16.74 16.38
C GLU A 455 -15.82 -18.19 16.52
N SER A 456 -16.00 -18.63 17.76
CA SER A 456 -16.27 -20.02 18.13
C SER A 456 -17.77 -20.38 18.17
N SER A 457 -18.65 -19.37 18.19
CA SER A 457 -20.09 -19.56 18.30
C SER A 457 -20.90 -18.46 17.59
N ILE A 458 -22.15 -18.76 17.25
CA ILE A 458 -23.07 -17.81 16.60
C ILE A 458 -23.36 -16.56 17.45
N PRO A 459 -23.64 -16.67 18.77
CA PRO A 459 -23.80 -15.48 19.62
C PRO A 459 -22.58 -14.57 19.61
N GLU A 460 -21.38 -15.14 19.49
CA GLU A 460 -20.13 -14.39 19.39
C GLU A 460 -20.02 -13.64 18.06
N ILE A 461 -20.34 -14.31 16.94
CA ILE A 461 -20.41 -13.70 15.60
C ILE A 461 -21.37 -12.50 15.62
N THR A 462 -22.59 -12.67 16.12
CA THR A 462 -23.61 -11.60 16.17
C THR A 462 -23.26 -10.48 17.14
N ARG A 463 -22.48 -10.77 18.19
CA ARG A 463 -22.06 -9.74 19.16
C ARG A 463 -20.96 -8.83 18.59
N ARG A 464 -20.02 -9.40 17.84
CA ARG A 464 -18.83 -8.71 17.32
C ARG A 464 -18.95 -8.23 15.89
N SER A 465 -19.95 -8.71 15.15
CA SER A 465 -20.30 -8.18 13.83
C SER A 465 -20.51 -6.67 13.88
N GLN A 466 -20.05 -6.00 12.84
CA GLN A 466 -20.27 -4.58 12.63
C GLN A 466 -21.76 -4.23 12.73
N ARG A 467 -22.08 -3.18 13.49
CA ARG A 467 -23.45 -2.63 13.61
C ARG A 467 -23.52 -1.18 13.16
N THR A 468 -22.39 -0.48 13.16
CA THR A 468 -22.28 0.89 12.68
C THR A 468 -21.55 0.94 11.35
N ILE A 469 -22.02 1.81 10.45
CA ILE A 469 -21.47 2.01 9.11
C ILE A 469 -20.97 3.43 9.03
N ASP A 470 -19.72 3.59 8.59
CA ASP A 470 -19.19 4.91 8.27
C ASP A 470 -19.62 5.30 6.85
N VAL A 471 -20.29 6.44 6.74
CA VAL A 471 -20.90 6.94 5.51
C VAL A 471 -20.67 8.43 5.36
N ILE A 472 -20.73 8.94 4.13
CA ILE A 472 -20.80 10.37 3.88
C ILE A 472 -22.27 10.78 3.87
N ASN A 473 -22.68 11.58 4.85
CA ASN A 473 -24.00 12.19 4.85
C ASN A 473 -23.98 13.40 3.90
N LEU A 474 -24.63 13.26 2.74
CA LEU A 474 -24.67 14.29 1.70
C LEU A 474 -25.49 15.51 2.15
N SER A 475 -26.56 15.30 2.92
CA SER A 475 -27.41 16.39 3.43
C SER A 475 -26.68 17.26 4.46
N LYS A 476 -25.87 16.64 5.33
CA LYS A 476 -25.06 17.33 6.34
C LYS A 476 -23.64 17.67 5.86
N ASN A 477 -23.27 17.22 4.67
CA ASN A 477 -21.96 17.40 4.02
C ASN A 477 -20.76 16.95 4.88
N ARG A 478 -20.88 15.81 5.59
CA ARG A 478 -19.85 15.31 6.53
C ARG A 478 -19.83 13.80 6.64
N LEU A 479 -18.70 13.25 7.09
CA LEU A 479 -18.59 11.86 7.54
C LEU A 479 -19.47 11.66 8.79
N GLU A 480 -20.21 10.57 8.85
CA GLU A 480 -21.06 10.20 9.97
C GLU A 480 -21.03 8.66 10.16
N SER A 481 -20.96 8.20 11.40
CA SER A 481 -21.17 6.78 11.73
C SER A 481 -22.65 6.59 12.07
N VAL A 482 -23.33 5.72 11.34
CA VAL A 482 -24.78 5.46 11.49
C VAL A 482 -25.04 4.00 11.80
N SER A 483 -26.15 3.71 12.48
CA SER A 483 -26.58 2.32 12.72
C SER A 483 -27.03 1.66 11.41
N PHE A 484 -26.51 0.46 11.12
CA PHE A 484 -26.97 -0.36 10.00
C PHE A 484 -28.47 -0.62 10.07
N GLU A 485 -28.99 -0.91 11.27
CA GLU A 485 -30.40 -1.21 11.49
C GLU A 485 -31.30 -0.03 11.07
N ASP A 486 -30.89 1.19 11.43
CA ASP A 486 -31.65 2.41 11.12
C ASP A 486 -31.59 2.74 9.62
N VAL A 487 -30.42 2.59 9.00
CA VAL A 487 -30.25 2.79 7.56
C VAL A 487 -31.10 1.79 6.77
N TYR A 488 -31.05 0.51 7.15
CA TYR A 488 -31.80 -0.54 6.46
C TYR A 488 -33.31 -0.32 6.59
N ARG A 489 -33.80 0.08 7.78
CA ARG A 489 -35.23 0.38 7.99
C ARG A 489 -35.72 1.56 7.16
N GLN A 490 -34.88 2.57 6.94
CA GLN A 490 -35.24 3.79 6.21
C GLN A 490 -35.21 3.60 4.69
N GLU A 491 -34.16 2.95 4.18
CA GLU A 491 -33.87 2.95 2.74
C GLU A 491 -34.13 1.58 2.07
N GLY A 492 -34.07 0.48 2.83
CA GLY A 492 -34.36 -0.89 2.36
C GLY A 492 -33.49 -1.43 1.22
N LYS A 493 -32.53 -0.65 0.73
CA LYS A 493 -31.69 -1.00 -0.43
C LYS A 493 -30.24 -0.65 -0.17
N PHE A 494 -29.38 -1.66 -0.22
CA PHE A 494 -27.94 -1.52 -0.14
C PHE A 494 -27.28 -2.48 -1.15
N GLY A 495 -26.27 -2.02 -1.87
CA GLY A 495 -25.60 -2.81 -2.91
C GLY A 495 -24.97 -4.08 -2.32
N LEU A 496 -25.15 -5.23 -2.99
CA LEU A 496 -24.61 -6.53 -2.56
C LEU A 496 -25.00 -6.96 -1.14
N LEU A 497 -26.15 -6.50 -0.63
CA LEU A 497 -26.56 -6.81 0.74
C LEU A 497 -26.58 -8.33 1.01
N ASP A 498 -27.04 -9.14 0.05
CA ASP A 498 -27.06 -10.60 0.13
C ASP A 498 -25.68 -11.25 0.29
N ARG A 499 -24.61 -10.54 -0.10
CA ARG A 499 -23.24 -10.98 0.08
C ARG A 499 -22.62 -10.49 1.38
N ILE A 500 -23.15 -9.42 1.96
CA ILE A 500 -22.62 -8.74 3.15
C ILE A 500 -23.24 -9.31 4.43
N VAL A 501 -24.53 -9.66 4.42
CA VAL A 501 -25.24 -10.11 5.64
C VAL A 501 -25.57 -11.60 5.62
N SER A 502 -25.68 -12.17 6.81
CA SER A 502 -26.39 -13.42 7.08
C SER A 502 -27.68 -13.12 7.83
N ILE A 503 -28.65 -14.02 7.71
CA ILE A 503 -29.92 -13.96 8.42
C ILE A 503 -29.83 -14.87 9.66
N SER A 504 -30.14 -14.30 10.82
CA SER A 504 -30.22 -15.01 12.10
C SER A 504 -31.63 -15.58 12.29
N GLN A 505 -31.79 -16.90 12.11
CA GLN A 505 -33.05 -17.63 12.27
C GLN A 505 -32.81 -18.90 13.10
N ASP A 506 -33.66 -19.14 14.10
CA ASP A 506 -33.63 -20.35 14.94
C ASP A 506 -32.26 -20.68 15.56
N GLY A 507 -31.51 -19.65 15.95
CA GLY A 507 -30.17 -19.79 16.53
C GLY A 507 -29.07 -20.12 15.51
N MET A 508 -29.39 -20.12 14.21
CA MET A 508 -28.47 -20.32 13.10
C MET A 508 -28.25 -19.03 12.30
N LEU A 509 -27.09 -18.91 11.66
CA LEU A 509 -26.81 -17.88 10.66
C LEU A 509 -26.81 -18.52 9.28
N VAL A 510 -27.73 -18.10 8.43
CA VAL A 510 -27.87 -18.60 7.06
C VAL A 510 -27.62 -17.49 6.05
N PRO A 511 -26.86 -17.75 4.97
CA PRO A 511 -26.77 -16.84 3.84
C PRO A 511 -28.16 -16.57 3.22
N PRO A 512 -28.47 -15.34 2.79
CA PRO A 512 -29.70 -15.04 2.09
C PRO A 512 -29.83 -15.79 0.75
N THR A 513 -31.02 -16.34 0.50
CA THR A 513 -31.38 -16.98 -0.77
C THR A 513 -31.78 -15.93 -1.80
N GLY A 514 -31.01 -15.82 -2.89
CA GLY A 514 -31.21 -14.76 -3.89
C GLY A 514 -30.72 -13.38 -3.43
N THR A 515 -31.08 -12.34 -4.18
CA THR A 515 -30.65 -10.95 -3.95
C THR A 515 -31.67 -10.10 -3.20
N TYR A 516 -32.93 -10.56 -3.14
CA TYR A 516 -34.01 -9.87 -2.44
C TYR A 516 -34.11 -10.40 -1.00
N ILE A 517 -33.96 -9.51 -0.02
CA ILE A 517 -34.02 -9.83 1.40
C ILE A 517 -35.25 -9.15 1.99
N ASP A 518 -36.25 -9.94 2.36
CA ASP A 518 -37.43 -9.47 3.09
C ASP A 518 -37.36 -10.02 4.52
N THR A 519 -36.50 -9.40 5.32
CA THR A 519 -36.19 -9.85 6.68
C THR A 519 -36.02 -8.63 7.58
N PRO A 520 -36.53 -8.65 8.83
CA PRO A 520 -36.36 -7.54 9.76
C PRO A 520 -34.88 -7.22 10.01
N ALA A 521 -34.57 -5.94 10.13
CA ALA A 521 -33.22 -5.45 10.38
C ALA A 521 -32.52 -6.12 11.59
N SER A 522 -33.30 -6.41 12.64
CA SER A 522 -32.83 -7.06 13.88
C SER A 522 -32.36 -8.51 13.70
N GLN A 523 -32.70 -9.15 12.57
CA GLN A 523 -32.24 -10.50 12.22
C GLN A 523 -31.07 -10.48 11.24
N LEU A 524 -30.67 -9.31 10.73
CA LEU A 524 -29.56 -9.20 9.78
C LEU A 524 -28.25 -8.99 10.54
N VAL A 525 -27.26 -9.82 10.23
CA VAL A 525 -25.95 -9.79 10.86
C VAL A 525 -24.89 -9.59 9.77
N VAL A 526 -24.04 -8.58 9.90
CA VAL A 526 -22.94 -8.34 8.94
C VAL A 526 -21.88 -9.42 9.12
N THR A 527 -21.83 -10.36 8.18
CA THR A 527 -20.95 -11.53 8.25
C THR A 527 -20.06 -11.70 7.05
N PHE A 528 -20.43 -11.23 5.85
CA PHE A 528 -19.79 -11.51 4.57
C PHE A 528 -19.73 -12.99 4.16
N ASP A 529 -20.51 -13.88 4.78
CA ASP A 529 -20.29 -15.33 4.62
C ASP A 529 -20.46 -15.81 3.18
N LYS A 530 -21.53 -15.36 2.53
CA LYS A 530 -21.79 -15.66 1.12
C LYS A 530 -20.70 -15.10 0.20
N LEU A 531 -20.16 -13.92 0.49
CA LEU A 531 -19.03 -13.34 -0.25
C LEU A 531 -17.79 -14.24 -0.17
N MET A 532 -17.54 -14.85 0.98
CA MET A 532 -16.37 -15.71 1.23
C MET A 532 -16.56 -17.15 0.77
N SER A 533 -17.79 -17.68 0.78
CA SER A 533 -18.08 -19.08 0.43
C SER A 533 -18.39 -19.30 -1.05
N GLU A 534 -19.08 -18.36 -1.70
CA GLU A 534 -19.57 -18.49 -3.08
C GLU A 534 -18.85 -17.56 -4.06
N GLY A 535 -18.04 -16.62 -3.54
CA GLY A 535 -17.39 -15.58 -4.35
C GLY A 535 -15.97 -15.95 -4.78
N VAL A 536 -15.59 -15.47 -5.97
CA VAL A 536 -14.19 -15.42 -6.43
C VAL A 536 -13.36 -14.34 -5.72
N PHE A 537 -13.98 -13.55 -4.85
CA PHE A 537 -13.38 -12.36 -4.24
C PHE A 537 -12.14 -12.69 -3.40
N SER A 538 -12.21 -13.71 -2.55
CA SER A 538 -11.06 -14.14 -1.73
C SER A 538 -9.88 -14.58 -2.59
N GLU A 539 -10.14 -15.29 -3.68
CA GLU A 539 -9.12 -15.75 -4.62
C GLU A 539 -8.53 -14.58 -5.41
N GLN A 540 -9.38 -13.65 -5.87
CA GLN A 540 -8.96 -12.41 -6.52
C GLN A 540 -8.04 -11.58 -5.61
N MET A 541 -8.41 -11.38 -4.35
CA MET A 541 -7.59 -10.63 -3.38
C MET A 541 -6.25 -11.33 -3.10
N ARG A 542 -6.26 -12.66 -2.96
CA ARG A 542 -5.03 -13.46 -2.80
C ARG A 542 -4.11 -13.35 -4.02
N GLY A 543 -4.67 -13.44 -5.23
CA GLY A 543 -3.92 -13.30 -6.49
C GLY A 543 -3.31 -11.90 -6.65
N LEU A 544 -4.11 -10.87 -6.35
CA LEU A 544 -3.70 -9.47 -6.33
C LEU A 544 -2.50 -9.26 -5.40
N LEU A 545 -2.64 -9.63 -4.12
CA LEU A 545 -1.59 -9.43 -3.11
C LEU A 545 -0.30 -10.17 -3.46
N ARG A 546 -0.42 -11.42 -3.92
CA ARG A 546 0.73 -12.22 -4.32
C ARG A 546 1.50 -11.57 -5.47
N ARG A 547 0.79 -11.01 -6.44
CA ARG A 547 1.40 -10.36 -7.60
C ARG A 547 2.10 -9.05 -7.22
N LEU A 548 1.49 -8.27 -6.34
CA LEU A 548 2.13 -7.08 -5.80
C LEU A 548 3.38 -7.44 -4.99
N GLU A 549 3.31 -8.41 -4.07
CA GLU A 549 4.46 -8.85 -3.29
C GLU A 549 5.60 -9.36 -4.18
N LEU A 550 5.30 -10.12 -5.24
CA LEU A 550 6.31 -10.56 -6.21
C LEU A 550 6.97 -9.39 -6.95
N ALA A 551 6.20 -8.37 -7.33
CA ALA A 551 6.73 -7.21 -8.06
C ALA A 551 7.52 -6.26 -7.15
N TYR A 552 7.07 -6.06 -5.92
CA TYR A 552 7.75 -5.23 -4.93
C TYR A 552 8.96 -5.94 -4.28
N GLY A 553 8.99 -7.28 -4.30
CA GLY A 553 10.04 -8.09 -3.68
C GLY A 553 9.94 -8.17 -2.15
N VAL A 554 8.94 -7.53 -1.55
CA VAL A 554 8.67 -7.49 -0.11
C VAL A 554 7.17 -7.61 0.15
N PRO A 555 6.74 -8.06 1.34
CA PRO A 555 5.32 -8.09 1.71
C PRO A 555 4.65 -6.72 1.54
N VAL A 556 3.36 -6.71 1.23
CA VAL A 556 2.58 -5.48 0.97
C VAL A 556 1.26 -5.47 1.73
N ASP A 557 0.76 -4.27 2.02
CA ASP A 557 -0.64 -4.04 2.37
C ASP A 557 -1.36 -3.19 1.33
N VAL A 558 -2.65 -3.46 1.19
CA VAL A 558 -3.55 -2.84 0.21
C VAL A 558 -4.82 -2.38 0.89
N GLU A 559 -5.14 -1.10 0.75
CA GLU A 559 -6.48 -0.57 1.05
C GLU A 559 -7.36 -0.67 -0.20
N PHE A 560 -8.59 -1.16 -0.05
CA PHE A 560 -9.51 -1.33 -1.17
C PHE A 560 -10.95 -0.94 -0.81
N ALA A 561 -11.75 -0.68 -1.84
CA ALA A 561 -13.20 -0.53 -1.74
C ALA A 561 -13.92 -1.19 -2.91
N HIS A 562 -15.13 -1.67 -2.69
CA HIS A 562 -15.99 -2.24 -3.72
C HIS A 562 -17.31 -1.47 -3.77
N ASP A 563 -17.61 -0.83 -4.89
CA ASP A 563 -18.82 0.00 -5.03
C ASP A 563 -20.11 -0.81 -5.22
N GLY A 564 -19.98 -2.11 -5.48
CA GLY A 564 -21.08 -3.01 -5.82
C GLY A 564 -20.89 -3.69 -7.17
N GLU A 565 -20.06 -3.09 -8.03
CA GLU A 565 -19.77 -3.56 -9.38
C GLU A 565 -18.28 -3.82 -9.61
N ARG A 566 -17.41 -2.94 -9.07
CA ARG A 566 -15.97 -2.98 -9.30
C ARG A 566 -15.17 -2.87 -8.02
N LEU A 567 -14.01 -3.51 -8.01
CA LEU A 567 -12.99 -3.39 -6.99
C LEU A 567 -12.07 -2.21 -7.30
N TYR A 568 -11.86 -1.35 -6.32
CA TYR A 568 -10.99 -0.18 -6.42
C TYR A 568 -9.82 -0.31 -5.45
N LEU A 569 -8.62 -0.09 -5.98
CA LEU A 569 -7.41 0.06 -5.19
C LEU A 569 -7.34 1.50 -4.65
N LEU A 570 -7.31 1.65 -3.34
CA LEU A 570 -7.25 2.96 -2.66
C LEU A 570 -5.84 3.31 -2.20
N GLN A 571 -5.03 2.32 -1.86
CA GLN A 571 -3.62 2.48 -1.47
C GLN A 571 -2.90 1.14 -1.58
N CYS A 572 -1.59 1.17 -1.85
CA CYS A 572 -0.70 0.02 -1.78
C CYS A 572 0.62 0.45 -1.15
N ARG A 573 1.08 -0.25 -0.13
CA ARG A 573 2.32 0.06 0.58
C ARG A 573 3.15 -1.19 0.81
N THR A 574 4.46 -1.00 0.93
CA THR A 574 5.39 -2.06 1.30
C THR A 574 5.47 -2.18 2.81
N LEU A 575 5.45 -3.41 3.31
CA LEU A 575 5.62 -3.76 4.71
C LEU A 575 7.09 -4.12 4.98
N SER A 576 8.02 -3.24 4.62
CA SER A 576 9.47 -3.52 4.73
C SER A 576 9.91 -3.85 6.16
N GLN A 577 9.26 -3.28 7.19
CA GLN A 577 9.54 -3.63 8.58
C GLN A 577 9.19 -5.10 8.90
N LEU A 578 8.17 -5.67 8.26
CA LEU A 578 7.89 -7.10 8.36
C LEU A 578 8.98 -7.93 7.66
N ALA A 579 9.57 -7.42 6.58
CA ALA A 579 10.71 -8.07 5.91
C ALA A 579 12.00 -7.99 6.76
N GLU A 580 12.30 -6.85 7.38
CA GLU A 580 13.41 -6.72 8.34
C GLU A 580 13.20 -7.60 9.58
N MET A 581 11.96 -7.67 10.08
CA MET A 581 11.59 -8.62 11.14
C MET A 581 11.70 -10.09 10.71
N GLU A 582 11.59 -10.41 9.42
CA GLU A 582 11.84 -11.76 8.87
C GLU A 582 13.32 -12.12 8.77
N GLU A 583 14.23 -11.15 8.77
CA GLU A 583 15.69 -11.39 8.83
C GLU A 583 16.20 -11.61 10.26
N VAL A 584 15.32 -11.51 11.26
CA VAL A 584 15.68 -11.72 12.65
C VAL A 584 16.07 -13.19 12.86
N THR A 585 17.36 -13.42 13.08
CA THR A 585 17.89 -14.75 13.41
C THR A 585 17.85 -14.96 14.92
N ILE A 586 17.34 -16.12 15.34
CA ILE A 586 17.48 -16.58 16.72
C ILE A 586 18.98 -16.70 17.05
N PRO A 587 19.49 -16.01 18.10
CA PRO A 587 20.90 -16.11 18.43
C PRO A 587 21.27 -17.54 18.82
N ALA A 588 22.30 -18.10 18.18
CA ALA A 588 22.69 -19.50 18.36
C ALA A 588 23.42 -19.75 19.70
N ASP A 589 24.14 -18.74 20.20
CA ASP A 589 25.10 -18.89 21.30
C ASP A 589 24.57 -18.31 22.63
N VAL A 590 23.26 -18.35 22.87
CA VAL A 590 22.70 -17.95 24.17
C VAL A 590 22.94 -19.08 25.19
N PRO A 591 23.67 -18.83 26.30
CA PRO A 591 23.86 -19.82 27.34
C PRO A 591 22.52 -20.32 27.89
N GLU A 592 22.47 -21.59 28.28
CA GLU A 592 21.24 -22.20 28.80
C GLU A 592 20.76 -21.48 30.06
N GLU A 593 21.70 -21.01 30.89
CA GLU A 593 21.44 -20.28 32.13
C GLU A 593 20.81 -18.90 31.88
N ARG A 594 21.04 -18.30 30.71
CA ARG A 594 20.43 -17.03 30.29
C ARG A 594 19.11 -17.23 29.56
N THR A 595 18.76 -18.46 29.19
CA THR A 595 17.52 -18.76 28.48
C THR A 595 16.35 -18.82 29.47
N ILE A 596 15.28 -18.09 29.17
CA ILE A 596 14.03 -18.11 29.96
C ILE A 596 13.05 -19.10 29.34
N PHE A 597 12.78 -18.97 28.04
CA PHE A 597 11.96 -19.94 27.32
C PHE A 597 12.27 -19.98 25.82
N SER A 598 11.88 -21.06 25.16
CA SER A 598 11.82 -21.12 23.69
C SER A 598 10.48 -21.65 23.20
N ALA A 599 10.11 -21.28 21.98
CA ALA A 599 8.92 -21.78 21.29
C ALA A 599 9.27 -22.22 19.87
N ASN A 600 8.46 -23.11 19.31
CA ASN A 600 8.68 -23.74 18.01
C ASN A 600 7.40 -23.88 17.16
N ARG A 601 6.32 -23.17 17.55
CA ARG A 601 4.98 -23.28 16.97
C ARG A 601 4.23 -21.96 17.04
N PHE A 602 3.52 -21.63 15.97
CA PHE A 602 2.64 -20.45 15.88
C PHE A 602 3.33 -19.14 16.23
N VAL A 603 4.61 -19.06 15.90
CA VAL A 603 5.45 -17.89 16.12
C VAL A 603 5.21 -16.87 15.00
N ARG A 604 5.11 -15.61 15.39
CA ARG A 604 5.12 -14.45 14.49
C ARG A 604 6.51 -13.83 14.47
N SER A 605 6.88 -13.13 13.40
CA SER A 605 8.15 -12.42 13.39
C SER A 605 8.13 -11.19 14.32
N GLY A 606 9.24 -10.92 14.99
CA GLY A 606 9.44 -9.68 15.74
C GLY A 606 10.39 -9.78 16.93
N ILE A 607 10.74 -8.62 17.47
CA ILE A 607 11.59 -8.49 18.66
C ILE A 607 10.83 -7.70 19.73
N VAL A 608 10.77 -8.24 20.94
CA VAL A 608 10.28 -7.55 22.13
C VAL A 608 11.46 -7.37 23.07
N ASP A 609 11.94 -6.14 23.20
CA ASP A 609 13.18 -5.83 23.90
C ASP A 609 13.00 -4.93 25.13
N GLY A 610 14.02 -4.87 25.98
CA GLY A 610 14.08 -3.96 27.13
C GLY A 610 12.98 -4.23 28.15
N ILE A 611 12.62 -5.49 28.39
CA ILE A 611 11.57 -5.82 29.35
C ILE A 611 12.15 -5.83 30.77
N GLU A 612 11.64 -4.92 31.60
CA GLU A 612 12.05 -4.69 32.98
C GLU A 612 11.31 -5.61 33.96
N TYR A 613 10.03 -5.90 33.69
CA TYR A 613 9.17 -6.69 34.58
C TYR A 613 8.52 -7.87 33.86
N VAL A 614 8.48 -9.01 34.55
CA VAL A 614 7.71 -10.18 34.13
C VAL A 614 6.62 -10.43 35.17
N ILE A 615 5.36 -10.39 34.73
CA ILE A 615 4.23 -10.84 35.55
C ILE A 615 3.97 -12.29 35.17
N TYR A 616 4.27 -13.20 36.08
CA TYR A 616 4.08 -14.63 35.89
C TYR A 616 2.94 -15.14 36.78
N VAL A 617 1.91 -15.70 36.14
CA VAL A 617 0.87 -16.46 36.83
C VAL A 617 1.24 -17.94 36.69
N ASP A 618 1.59 -18.59 37.80
CA ASP A 618 2.01 -20.00 37.75
C ASP A 618 0.82 -20.90 37.36
N PRO A 619 0.90 -21.66 36.24
CA PRO A 619 -0.19 -22.53 35.82
C PRO A 619 -0.60 -23.58 36.85
N ARG A 620 0.35 -24.13 37.61
CA ARG A 620 0.08 -25.19 38.60
C ARG A 620 -0.64 -24.61 39.81
N ASP A 621 -0.22 -23.45 40.29
CA ASP A 621 -0.84 -22.82 41.46
C ASP A 621 -2.18 -22.16 41.12
N TYR A 622 -2.33 -21.63 39.90
CA TYR A 622 -3.62 -21.17 39.39
C TYR A 622 -4.65 -22.32 39.27
N ASP A 623 -4.22 -23.50 38.82
CA ASP A 623 -5.07 -24.69 38.74
C ASP A 623 -5.54 -25.18 40.11
N ARG A 624 -4.68 -25.07 41.14
CA ARG A 624 -4.96 -25.46 42.53
C ARG A 624 -5.96 -24.55 43.23
N LEU A 625 -6.30 -23.39 42.65
CA LEU A 625 -7.31 -22.51 43.22
C LEU A 625 -8.66 -23.25 43.34
N ASP A 626 -9.19 -23.28 44.55
CA ASP A 626 -10.42 -23.98 44.93
C ASP A 626 -11.70 -23.22 44.54
N SER A 627 -11.63 -21.91 44.30
CA SER A 627 -12.80 -21.07 44.02
C SER A 627 -12.68 -20.22 42.75
N ASN A 628 -13.83 -19.89 42.16
CA ASN A 628 -13.92 -18.93 41.05
C ASN A 628 -13.68 -17.49 41.50
N GLU A 629 -13.87 -17.17 42.78
CA GLU A 629 -13.62 -15.84 43.34
C GLU A 629 -12.13 -15.53 43.38
N LYS A 630 -11.29 -16.49 43.83
CA LYS A 630 -9.83 -16.35 43.81
C LYS A 630 -9.30 -16.16 42.38
N ARG A 631 -9.85 -16.88 41.41
CA ARG A 631 -9.49 -16.72 39.98
C ARG A 631 -9.86 -15.34 39.41
N VAL A 632 -11.02 -14.80 39.77
CA VAL A 632 -11.40 -13.42 39.42
C VAL A 632 -10.48 -12.41 40.11
N HIS A 633 -10.09 -12.70 41.35
CA HIS A 633 -9.19 -11.85 42.09
C HIS A 633 -7.78 -11.81 41.47
N VAL A 634 -7.26 -12.94 40.94
CA VAL A 634 -6.05 -12.93 40.10
C VAL A 634 -6.17 -11.93 38.96
N ALA A 635 -7.28 -11.93 38.21
CA ALA A 635 -7.50 -10.97 37.13
C ALA A 635 -7.51 -9.50 37.61
N ARG A 636 -8.04 -9.23 38.81
CA ARG A 636 -7.99 -7.88 39.43
C ARG A 636 -6.56 -7.45 39.78
N VAL A 637 -5.75 -8.37 40.31
CA VAL A 637 -4.34 -8.12 40.59
C VAL A 637 -3.59 -7.80 39.29
N ILE A 638 -3.84 -8.55 38.22
CA ILE A 638 -3.26 -8.26 36.89
C ILE A 638 -3.66 -6.85 36.42
N GLY A 639 -4.94 -6.48 36.52
CA GLY A 639 -5.40 -5.14 36.15
C GLY A 639 -4.77 -4.02 36.98
N ALA A 640 -4.57 -4.24 38.28
CA ALA A 640 -3.89 -3.30 39.16
C ALA A 640 -2.40 -3.14 38.80
N LEU A 641 -1.71 -4.23 38.48
CA LEU A 641 -0.32 -4.21 38.00
C LEU A 641 -0.21 -3.50 36.66
N ASN A 642 -1.14 -3.75 35.74
CA ASN A 642 -1.20 -3.09 34.43
C ASN A 642 -1.35 -1.56 34.55
N GLU A 643 -2.05 -1.05 35.57
CA GLU A 643 -2.07 0.40 35.86
C GLU A 643 -0.77 0.89 36.50
N ARG A 644 -0.24 0.14 37.47
CA ARG A 644 0.93 0.57 38.25
C ARG A 644 2.22 0.61 37.42
N LEU A 645 2.32 -0.26 36.41
CA LEU A 645 3.47 -0.38 35.51
C LEU A 645 3.31 0.41 34.19
N ARG A 646 2.40 1.39 34.12
CA ARG A 646 2.06 2.13 32.89
C ARG A 646 3.23 2.77 32.16
N ASP A 647 4.26 3.20 32.88
CA ASP A 647 5.45 3.86 32.33
C ASP A 647 6.67 2.91 32.30
N ARG A 648 6.45 1.61 32.48
CA ARG A 648 7.46 0.54 32.51
C ARG A 648 7.22 -0.46 31.39
N ARG A 649 8.27 -1.18 30.99
CA ARG A 649 8.16 -2.23 29.97
C ARG A 649 7.99 -3.59 30.64
N PHE A 650 6.83 -4.22 30.45
CA PHE A 650 6.53 -5.51 31.07
C PHE A 650 5.81 -6.48 30.14
N ILE A 651 5.92 -7.78 30.46
CA ILE A 651 5.22 -8.86 29.77
C ILE A 651 4.39 -9.69 30.75
N LEU A 652 3.38 -10.36 30.22
CA LEU A 652 2.49 -11.26 30.93
C LEU A 652 2.79 -12.69 30.50
N ILE A 653 2.95 -13.60 31.46
CA ILE A 653 3.13 -15.04 31.21
C ILE A 653 2.15 -15.77 32.13
N GLY A 654 1.30 -16.65 31.60
CA GLY A 654 0.39 -17.40 32.47
C GLY A 654 -0.41 -18.50 31.80
N PRO A 655 -1.31 -19.17 32.55
CA PRO A 655 -1.96 -20.41 32.12
C PRO A 655 -2.99 -20.20 31.01
N GLY A 656 -2.93 -21.09 30.02
CA GLY A 656 -3.97 -21.34 29.03
C GLY A 656 -4.55 -20.08 28.39
N ARG A 657 -5.86 -20.05 28.21
CA ARG A 657 -6.62 -19.01 27.49
C ARG A 657 -6.99 -17.84 28.39
N TRP A 658 -6.30 -16.72 28.24
CA TRP A 658 -6.64 -15.46 28.88
C TRP A 658 -7.89 -14.85 28.24
N GLY A 659 -8.71 -14.16 29.04
CA GLY A 659 -10.00 -13.62 28.58
C GLY A 659 -11.08 -14.67 28.29
N SER A 660 -10.90 -15.90 28.78
CA SER A 660 -11.93 -16.93 28.75
C SER A 660 -13.03 -16.67 29.80
N ASN A 661 -14.28 -16.96 29.45
CA ASN A 661 -15.37 -17.07 30.43
C ASN A 661 -15.24 -18.33 31.30
N ASP A 662 -14.57 -19.37 30.78
CA ASP A 662 -14.17 -20.53 31.57
C ASP A 662 -12.86 -20.22 32.30
N LYS A 663 -13.00 -19.91 33.59
CA LYS A 663 -11.90 -19.51 34.48
C LYS A 663 -10.92 -20.66 34.76
N ARG A 664 -11.27 -21.91 34.43
CA ARG A 664 -10.36 -23.06 34.55
C ARG A 664 -9.43 -23.19 33.36
N LEU A 665 -9.80 -22.62 32.20
CA LEU A 665 -8.98 -22.65 30.99
C LEU A 665 -7.92 -21.55 30.96
N GLY A 666 -8.03 -20.52 31.79
CA GLY A 666 -7.03 -19.45 31.92
C GLY A 666 -7.53 -18.27 32.74
N VAL A 667 -6.81 -17.15 32.71
CA VAL A 667 -7.08 -15.98 33.56
C VAL A 667 -8.22 -15.13 32.97
N PRO A 668 -9.30 -14.83 33.73
CA PRO A 668 -10.47 -14.12 33.23
C PRO A 668 -10.25 -12.59 33.22
N VAL A 669 -9.23 -12.15 32.50
CA VAL A 669 -8.94 -10.73 32.28
C VAL A 669 -9.75 -10.16 31.11
N SER A 670 -10.05 -8.87 31.17
CA SER A 670 -10.50 -8.11 30.01
C SER A 670 -9.33 -7.41 29.33
N TYR A 671 -9.56 -6.85 28.13
CA TYR A 671 -8.59 -6.00 27.46
C TYR A 671 -8.05 -4.87 28.36
N ALA A 672 -8.92 -4.22 29.14
CA ALA A 672 -8.53 -3.10 30.00
C ALA A 672 -7.52 -3.51 31.08
N ASP A 673 -7.49 -4.80 31.43
CA ASP A 673 -6.61 -5.32 32.46
C ASP A 673 -5.18 -5.60 31.95
N ILE A 674 -4.95 -5.59 30.62
CA ILE A 674 -3.66 -5.99 30.03
C ILE A 674 -3.12 -5.06 28.93
N ASN A 675 -3.87 -4.00 28.60
CA ASN A 675 -3.61 -3.10 27.46
C ASN A 675 -2.25 -2.35 27.49
N ARG A 676 -1.49 -2.39 28.58
CA ARG A 676 -0.16 -1.75 28.68
C ARG A 676 1.01 -2.73 28.60
N SER A 677 0.72 -4.03 28.59
CA SER A 677 1.75 -5.06 28.40
C SER A 677 2.37 -4.98 27.00
N LYS A 678 3.64 -5.37 26.88
CA LYS A 678 4.31 -5.49 25.57
C LYS A 678 4.04 -6.83 24.91
N MET A 679 3.78 -7.84 25.72
CA MET A 679 3.57 -9.20 25.25
C MET A 679 2.72 -9.99 26.23
N LEU A 680 1.85 -10.85 25.69
CA LEU A 680 1.16 -11.89 26.41
C LEU A 680 1.65 -13.27 25.93
N ILE A 681 2.10 -14.09 26.86
CA ILE A 681 2.57 -15.45 26.64
C ILE A 681 1.64 -16.42 27.37
N GLU A 682 1.00 -17.29 26.60
CA GLU A 682 0.06 -18.27 27.14
C GLU A 682 0.71 -19.64 27.22
N VAL A 683 0.79 -20.15 28.43
CA VAL A 683 1.46 -21.40 28.75
C VAL A 683 0.44 -22.53 28.73
N ALA A 684 0.50 -23.35 27.69
CA ALA A 684 -0.34 -24.54 27.53
C ALA A 684 0.46 -25.78 27.95
N ARG A 685 0.27 -26.21 29.20
CA ARG A 685 0.87 -27.45 29.74
C ARG A 685 -0.06 -28.65 29.58
N GLU A 686 0.47 -29.76 29.08
CA GLU A 686 -0.25 -31.01 28.93
C GLU A 686 -0.65 -31.59 30.31
N ARG A 687 -1.92 -31.98 30.43
CA ARG A 687 -2.49 -32.58 31.63
C ARG A 687 -3.46 -33.70 31.24
N ASP A 688 -3.29 -34.89 31.81
CA ASP A 688 -4.16 -36.05 31.57
C ASP A 688 -4.38 -36.37 30.07
N GLY A 689 -3.39 -36.09 29.22
CA GLY A 689 -3.45 -36.23 27.76
C GLY A 689 -4.15 -35.07 27.03
N TYR A 690 -4.49 -33.99 27.72
CA TYR A 690 -5.12 -32.78 27.19
C TYR A 690 -4.20 -31.57 27.30
N VAL A 691 -3.98 -30.87 26.18
CA VAL A 691 -3.26 -29.59 26.15
C VAL A 691 -4.29 -28.46 26.20
N PRO A 692 -4.21 -27.53 27.17
CA PRO A 692 -5.11 -26.39 27.27
C PRO A 692 -5.17 -25.61 25.96
N GLU A 693 -6.38 -25.25 25.56
CA GLU A 693 -6.56 -24.30 24.46
C GLU A 693 -5.95 -22.95 24.86
N VAL A 694 -5.31 -22.32 23.89
CA VAL A 694 -4.80 -20.95 23.98
C VAL A 694 -5.82 -19.99 23.36
N SER A 695 -5.68 -18.69 23.58
CA SER A 695 -6.49 -17.61 23.02
C SER A 695 -6.38 -17.46 21.51
N PHE A 696 -5.58 -18.31 20.88
CA PHE A 696 -5.41 -18.34 19.44
C PHE A 696 -6.74 -18.68 18.75
N GLY A 697 -7.19 -17.81 17.86
CA GLY A 697 -8.49 -17.99 17.21
C GLY A 697 -9.64 -17.72 18.15
N THR A 698 -9.47 -16.71 19.01
CA THR A 698 -10.51 -16.26 19.91
C THR A 698 -10.65 -14.76 19.79
N HIS A 699 -11.75 -14.24 20.26
CA HIS A 699 -11.99 -12.80 20.22
C HIS A 699 -10.99 -12.00 21.06
N PHE A 700 -10.48 -12.60 22.13
CA PHE A 700 -9.46 -11.98 22.97
C PHE A 700 -8.16 -11.79 22.20
N PHE A 701 -7.83 -12.71 21.29
CA PHE A 701 -6.68 -12.54 20.39
C PHE A 701 -6.88 -11.38 19.42
N GLN A 702 -8.09 -11.16 18.89
CA GLN A 702 -8.36 -9.96 18.11
C GLN A 702 -8.12 -8.69 18.95
N ASP A 703 -8.55 -8.69 20.23
CA ASP A 703 -8.32 -7.56 21.13
C ASP A 703 -6.80 -7.30 21.34
N LEU A 704 -5.96 -8.35 21.42
CA LEU A 704 -4.49 -8.22 21.48
C LEU A 704 -3.89 -7.62 20.20
N VAL A 705 -4.39 -8.04 19.04
CA VAL A 705 -3.99 -7.49 17.74
C VAL A 705 -4.31 -5.99 17.67
N GLU A 706 -5.53 -5.61 18.05
CA GLU A 706 -5.94 -4.20 18.13
C GLU A 706 -5.19 -3.45 19.24
N ALA A 707 -4.66 -4.12 20.26
CA ALA A 707 -3.82 -3.50 21.29
C ALA A 707 -2.39 -3.18 20.81
N GLY A 708 -1.89 -3.94 19.83
CA GLY A 708 -0.45 -4.00 19.53
C GLY A 708 0.35 -4.79 20.58
N ILE A 709 -0.30 -5.68 21.33
CA ILE A 709 0.36 -6.58 22.28
C ILE A 709 0.92 -7.78 21.49
N ALA A 710 2.22 -8.07 21.63
CA ALA A 710 2.78 -9.28 21.04
C ALA A 710 2.17 -10.52 21.71
N TYR A 711 1.93 -11.58 20.94
CA TYR A 711 1.29 -12.78 21.45
C TYR A 711 2.14 -14.00 21.10
N LEU A 712 2.32 -14.90 22.05
CA LEU A 712 3.04 -16.17 21.84
C LEU A 712 2.39 -17.29 22.66
N PRO A 713 1.87 -18.34 22.01
CA PRO A 713 1.54 -19.57 22.72
C PRO A 713 2.84 -20.33 23.02
N LEU A 714 2.95 -20.82 24.24
CA LEU A 714 4.10 -21.57 24.72
C LEU A 714 3.64 -22.99 25.10
N TYR A 715 4.37 -23.99 24.63
CA TYR A 715 4.11 -25.40 24.92
C TYR A 715 5.33 -26.00 25.63
N PRO A 716 5.47 -25.82 26.96
CA PRO A 716 6.66 -26.24 27.70
C PRO A 716 6.93 -27.75 27.67
N ASP A 717 5.90 -28.58 27.45
CA ASP A 717 6.04 -30.04 27.50
C ASP A 717 6.54 -30.64 26.17
N ASP A 718 6.65 -29.84 25.10
CA ASP A 718 7.43 -30.23 23.91
C ASP A 718 8.91 -30.24 24.28
N ARG A 719 9.57 -31.40 24.17
CA ARG A 719 10.99 -31.59 24.52
C ARG A 719 11.96 -30.68 23.76
N ARG A 720 11.52 -30.07 22.66
CA ARG A 720 12.31 -29.11 21.88
C ARG A 720 12.27 -27.70 22.47
N ASN A 721 11.34 -27.42 23.37
CA ASN A 721 11.18 -26.13 24.02
C ASN A 721 11.93 -26.12 25.36
N ARG A 722 12.53 -24.98 25.67
CA ARG A 722 13.12 -24.67 26.97
C ARG A 722 12.11 -23.88 27.77
N PHE A 723 12.03 -24.12 29.07
CA PHE A 723 11.20 -23.33 29.98
C PHE A 723 11.85 -23.32 31.37
N ASN A 724 12.39 -22.17 31.75
CA ASN A 724 13.17 -21.99 32.97
C ASN A 724 12.23 -21.73 34.16
N GLU A 725 11.64 -22.80 34.68
CA GLU A 725 10.79 -22.74 35.88
C GLU A 725 11.56 -22.19 37.09
N THR A 726 12.87 -22.48 37.19
CA THR A 726 13.70 -22.01 38.30
C THR A 726 13.78 -20.49 38.32
N PHE A 727 13.94 -19.83 37.17
CA PHE A 727 13.90 -18.38 37.08
C PHE A 727 12.50 -17.82 37.39
N LEU A 728 11.45 -18.35 36.76
CA LEU A 728 10.10 -17.80 36.88
C LEU A 728 9.47 -18.00 38.27
N SER A 729 9.66 -19.18 38.87
CA SER A 729 9.09 -19.50 40.19
C SER A 729 10.06 -19.23 41.34
N GLY A 730 11.38 -19.18 41.09
CA GLY A 730 12.41 -18.99 42.11
C GLY A 730 12.89 -17.55 42.34
N SER A 731 12.61 -16.61 41.43
CA SER A 731 12.98 -15.19 41.60
C SER A 731 12.15 -14.50 42.68
N ASP A 732 12.71 -13.46 43.31
CA ASP A 732 12.01 -12.67 44.33
C ASP A 732 10.70 -12.06 43.81
N ASN A 733 9.61 -12.28 44.54
CA ASN A 733 8.30 -11.75 44.18
C ASN A 733 8.10 -10.33 44.73
N GLN A 734 8.06 -9.35 43.84
CA GLN A 734 7.86 -7.92 44.15
C GLN A 734 6.37 -7.53 44.23
N LEU A 735 5.45 -8.50 44.24
CA LEU A 735 4.01 -8.20 44.28
C LEU A 735 3.65 -7.37 45.51
N SER A 736 4.09 -7.77 46.71
CA SER A 736 3.76 -7.06 47.96
C SER A 736 4.45 -5.71 48.10
N SER A 737 5.56 -5.47 47.39
CA SER A 737 6.22 -4.16 47.42
C SER A 737 5.50 -3.14 46.53
N ILE A 738 4.95 -3.60 45.40
CA ILE A 738 4.24 -2.74 44.43
C ILE A 738 2.74 -2.62 44.75
N LEU A 739 2.12 -3.71 45.24
CA LEU A 739 0.72 -3.80 45.68
C LEU A 739 0.65 -4.39 47.10
N PRO A 740 0.85 -3.60 48.16
CA PRO A 740 0.91 -4.09 49.55
C PRO A 740 -0.36 -4.79 50.04
N GLY A 741 -1.52 -4.47 49.46
CA GLY A 741 -2.81 -5.07 49.80
C GLY A 741 -3.07 -6.44 49.18
N GLU A 742 -2.23 -6.88 48.22
CA GLU A 742 -2.47 -8.09 47.41
C GLU A 742 -1.47 -9.22 47.75
N GLY A 743 -0.80 -9.15 48.91
CA GLY A 743 0.24 -10.11 49.31
C GLY A 743 -0.25 -11.57 49.41
N GLU A 744 -1.53 -11.77 49.70
CA GLU A 744 -2.16 -13.12 49.75
C GLU A 744 -2.15 -13.83 48.38
N MET A 745 -2.00 -13.10 47.28
CA MET A 745 -1.91 -13.66 45.93
C MET A 745 -0.47 -13.94 45.48
N GLY A 746 0.52 -13.68 46.33
CA GLY A 746 1.94 -13.89 46.03
C GLY A 746 2.32 -15.34 45.71
N ASP A 747 1.49 -16.29 46.12
CA ASP A 747 1.65 -17.72 45.82
C ASP A 747 1.27 -18.07 44.37
N VAL A 748 0.42 -17.26 43.72
CA VAL A 748 -0.09 -17.52 42.36
C VAL A 748 0.43 -16.51 41.35
N VAL A 749 0.49 -15.22 41.74
CA VAL A 749 0.93 -14.11 40.89
C VAL A 749 2.31 -13.66 41.36
N ARG A 750 3.29 -13.76 40.47
CA ARG A 750 4.66 -13.32 40.71
C ARG A 750 4.96 -12.10 39.86
N LEU A 751 5.42 -11.04 40.50
CA LEU A 751 5.97 -9.87 39.82
C LEU A 751 7.49 -9.90 39.96
N ILE A 752 8.17 -10.19 38.86
CA ILE A 752 9.63 -10.33 38.83
C ILE A 752 10.21 -9.04 38.28
N ASP A 753 11.03 -8.36 39.09
CA ASP A 753 11.92 -7.31 38.60
C ASP A 753 13.17 -7.96 38.01
N VAL A 754 13.27 -7.95 36.69
CA VAL A 754 14.32 -8.66 35.96
C VAL A 754 15.68 -8.06 36.26
N SER A 755 15.74 -6.74 36.45
CA SER A 755 17.00 -6.05 36.73
C SER A 755 17.58 -6.49 38.08
N VAL A 756 16.72 -6.71 39.08
CA VAL A 756 17.14 -7.22 40.39
C VAL A 756 17.48 -8.71 40.31
N ALA A 757 16.63 -9.52 39.68
CA ALA A 757 16.79 -10.97 39.62
C ALA A 757 17.98 -11.42 38.75
N ALA A 758 18.38 -10.63 37.75
CA ALA A 758 19.38 -11.01 36.76
C ALA A 758 20.62 -10.08 36.71
N GLY A 759 20.82 -9.24 37.74
CA GLY A 759 22.02 -8.42 37.91
C GLY A 759 22.17 -7.29 36.89
N GLY A 760 21.10 -6.49 36.72
CA GLY A 760 21.04 -5.34 35.82
C GLY A 760 20.55 -5.65 34.40
N ARG A 761 20.35 -6.93 34.08
CA ARG A 761 19.88 -7.41 32.77
C ARG A 761 18.39 -7.15 32.54
N HIS A 762 17.97 -7.27 31.29
CA HIS A 762 16.56 -7.20 30.89
C HIS A 762 16.17 -8.41 30.04
N VAL A 763 14.86 -8.67 29.92
CA VAL A 763 14.38 -9.74 29.02
C VAL A 763 14.31 -9.21 27.59
N ARG A 764 14.88 -9.97 26.67
CA ARG A 764 14.69 -9.84 25.23
C ARG A 764 14.04 -11.09 24.69
N VAL A 765 12.99 -10.92 23.89
CA VAL A 765 12.30 -12.00 23.17
C VAL A 765 12.51 -11.79 21.69
N VAL A 766 13.14 -12.77 21.04
CA VAL A 766 13.40 -12.79 19.60
C VAL A 766 12.50 -13.86 18.99
N MET A 767 11.70 -13.49 17.99
CA MET A 767 10.74 -14.37 17.35
C MET A 767 10.96 -14.35 15.82
N ASP A 768 11.24 -15.53 15.26
CA ASP A 768 11.38 -15.77 13.82
C ASP A 768 10.17 -16.58 13.32
N GLY A 769 9.23 -15.89 12.68
CA GLY A 769 8.03 -16.50 12.12
C GLY A 769 8.29 -17.34 10.84
N ARG A 770 9.49 -17.29 10.26
CA ARG A 770 9.86 -18.08 9.07
C ARG A 770 10.32 -19.49 9.45
N THR A 771 11.10 -19.59 10.53
CA THR A 771 11.51 -20.88 11.12
C THR A 771 10.54 -21.39 12.18
N ASP A 772 9.53 -20.58 12.52
CA ASP A 772 8.55 -20.83 13.58
C ASP A 772 9.21 -20.93 14.97
N GLN A 773 10.34 -20.24 15.18
CA GLN A 773 11.14 -20.31 16.42
C GLN A 773 11.09 -19.01 17.22
N ALA A 774 11.01 -19.11 18.54
CA ALA A 774 11.19 -17.97 19.44
C ALA A 774 12.16 -18.31 20.57
N LEU A 775 12.89 -17.32 21.04
CA LEU A 775 13.81 -17.43 22.17
C LEU A 775 13.70 -16.18 23.05
N ALA A 776 13.40 -16.39 24.33
CA ALA A 776 13.48 -15.36 25.36
C ALA A 776 14.71 -15.60 26.22
N PHE A 777 15.51 -14.54 26.41
CA PHE A 777 16.74 -14.62 27.19
C PHE A 777 17.05 -13.31 27.92
N LEU A 778 17.95 -13.42 28.89
CA LEU A 778 18.50 -12.30 29.65
C LEU A 778 19.60 -11.62 28.83
N ALA A 779 19.30 -10.41 28.35
CA ALA A 779 20.21 -9.54 27.61
C ALA A 779 20.89 -8.53 28.55
N ASP A 780 22.13 -8.18 28.22
CA ASP A 780 22.95 -7.22 28.98
C ASP A 780 22.50 -5.77 28.74
#